data_AF-A0A480Z980-F1
#
_entry.id   AF-A0A480Z980-F1
#
_cell.length_a   1.000
_cell.length_b   1.000
_cell.length_c   1.000
_cell.angle_alpha   90.00
_cell.angle_beta   90.00
_cell.angle_gamma   90.00
#
_symmetry.space_group_name_H-M   'P 1'
#
loop_
_entity.id
_entity.type
_entity.pdbx_description
1 polymer ?
#
loop_
_entity_poly.entity_id
_entity_poly.type
_entity_poly.pdbx_seq_one_letter_code
_entity_poly.pdbx_strand_id
1 'polypeptide(L)'
;MNFAAGRRALRWLPRPGTRPLTRAAMEVALRGARKILCVAEKNDAAKGIADLLAGGRVRRREGLSRFNKIYEFDYHLLGQNVTMIMTSVSGHLLAHDFQMQFRKWQSCNPLVLFEADIEKYCPENFVDIKKTLEREVRQCQALVIWTDCDREGENIGFEIIHVCRAVKPDLPVLRARFSEITSRAVQAACENLTEPDQRVSDAVDVRQELDLRIGAAFTRFQTLRLQKVFPEVLAEQLVSYGSCQFPTLGFVVERFKAIQAFVPEVFHKIRVTHDHRDGVVEFSWKRHRLFSHTACLVLYQLCMEDPRATVVEVRSKARSKWRPQALDTVELEKLASRKLRINAKETMRIAEKLYTQGYISYPRTETNIFPKGLDLAALVEQQTSDPRWGAFARSILEQGGPTPRNGNQSDQAHPPIHPTKYTDSLQGDEQRLYELIVRHFLACCSRDAQGQETTVEIDIAQERFVAHGLVILARNYLDVYPYDHWSDKVLPGYERGSRFQPSTVEMVDGETSPPQLLTEADLIALMEKHGIGQWLVGVGPGGSGAFPAAVTRVLGSTPAPELQGGLEQLGARAGCRACERKSTVQVARSFLPRATALRRPRVGSCLLPLGVSAGPPCPGPVQRHGISGPHGMCCSSCSQESLDIVHGRGSHTLCSTRAPGGQSPRSPGTAAGL
;
A
#
# COMPACT_ATOMS: atom_id res chain seq x y z
N MET A 1 -25.44 1.82 46.36
CA MET A 1 -26.65 1.99 45.53
C MET A 1 -26.59 0.98 44.40
N ASN A 2 -27.69 0.27 44.11
CA ASN A 2 -27.72 -0.73 43.04
C ASN A 2 -28.09 -0.06 41.72
N PHE A 3 -27.33 -0.31 40.66
CA PHE A 3 -27.77 -0.07 39.28
C PHE A 3 -27.85 -1.41 38.54
N ALA A 4 -29.05 -1.74 38.05
CA ALA A 4 -29.31 -3.02 37.40
C ALA A 4 -28.89 -2.97 35.92
N ALA A 5 -27.92 -3.80 35.54
CA ALA A 5 -27.50 -3.94 34.16
C ALA A 5 -28.56 -4.72 33.36
N GLY A 6 -29.47 -3.99 32.68
CA GLY A 6 -30.54 -4.55 31.87
C GLY A 6 -30.02 -5.28 30.62
N ARG A 7 -29.76 -6.58 30.71
CA ARG A 7 -29.34 -7.43 29.58
C ARG A 7 -30.44 -7.58 28.53
N ARG A 8 -30.54 -6.63 27.60
CA ARG A 8 -31.26 -6.84 26.32
C ARG A 8 -30.46 -7.78 25.43
N ALA A 9 -30.70 -9.08 25.55
CA ALA A 9 -30.21 -10.05 24.58
C ALA A 9 -30.87 -9.82 23.21
N LEU A 10 -30.09 -9.45 22.19
CA LEU A 10 -30.58 -9.44 20.81
C LEU A 10 -30.87 -10.89 20.39
N ARG A 11 -32.16 -11.21 20.31
CA ARG A 11 -32.64 -12.52 19.85
C ARG A 11 -32.51 -12.57 18.32
N TRP A 12 -31.36 -13.00 17.82
CA TRP A 12 -31.13 -13.21 16.39
C TRP A 12 -32.11 -14.26 15.86
N LEU A 13 -33.11 -13.80 15.10
CA LEU A 13 -34.02 -14.67 14.37
C LEU A 13 -33.27 -15.28 13.17
N PRO A 14 -33.37 -16.59 12.91
CA PRO A 14 -32.81 -17.18 11.70
C PRO A 14 -33.56 -16.63 10.49
N ARG A 15 -32.86 -15.89 9.61
CA ARG A 15 -33.45 -15.41 8.35
C ARG A 15 -33.47 -16.54 7.31
N PRO A 16 -34.47 -16.60 6.41
CA PRO A 16 -34.55 -17.64 5.39
C PRO A 16 -33.35 -17.61 4.45
N GLY A 17 -32.92 -18.78 3.97
CA GLY A 17 -31.89 -18.87 2.93
C GLY A 17 -32.42 -18.30 1.61
N THR A 18 -31.75 -17.28 1.09
CA THR A 18 -32.04 -16.72 -0.24
C THR A 18 -31.73 -17.75 -1.32
N ARG A 19 -32.78 -18.29 -1.95
CA ARG A 19 -32.65 -18.92 -3.27
C ARG A 19 -32.42 -17.80 -4.29
N PRO A 20 -31.50 -17.94 -5.25
CA PRO A 20 -31.32 -16.93 -6.29
C PRO A 20 -32.63 -16.74 -7.06
N LEU A 21 -32.98 -15.48 -7.34
CA LEU A 21 -34.14 -15.17 -8.18
C LEU A 21 -33.95 -15.82 -9.56
N THR A 22 -34.92 -16.64 -9.97
CA THR A 22 -34.90 -17.21 -11.32
C THR A 22 -35.22 -16.11 -12.32
N ARG A 23 -34.68 -16.23 -13.55
CA ARG A 23 -34.98 -15.30 -14.65
C ARG A 23 -36.49 -15.06 -14.83
N ALA A 24 -37.30 -16.10 -14.74
CA ALA A 24 -38.76 -16.00 -14.79
C ALA A 24 -39.37 -15.15 -13.65
N ALA A 25 -38.81 -15.20 -12.44
CA ALA A 25 -39.24 -14.33 -11.33
C ALA A 25 -38.88 -12.85 -11.59
N MET A 26 -37.74 -12.60 -12.24
CA MET A 26 -37.32 -11.24 -12.63
C MET A 26 -38.13 -10.68 -13.80
N GLU A 27 -38.43 -11.50 -14.79
CA GLU A 27 -39.35 -11.18 -15.90
C GLU A 27 -40.77 -10.88 -15.40
N VAL A 28 -41.21 -11.55 -14.32
CA VAL A 28 -42.46 -11.21 -13.60
C VAL A 28 -42.32 -9.92 -12.79
N ALA A 29 -41.21 -9.69 -12.09
CA ALA A 29 -40.98 -8.49 -11.27
C ALA A 29 -40.85 -7.19 -12.10
N LEU A 30 -40.40 -7.27 -13.35
CA LEU A 30 -40.34 -6.14 -14.29
C LEU A 30 -41.59 -6.02 -15.18
N ARG A 31 -42.61 -6.88 -15.02
CA ARG A 31 -43.77 -6.95 -15.92
C ARG A 31 -44.62 -5.68 -15.82
N GLY A 32 -44.67 -4.90 -16.91
CA GLY A 32 -45.33 -3.60 -16.95
C GLY A 32 -44.46 -2.42 -16.49
N ALA A 33 -43.16 -2.63 -16.26
CA ALA A 33 -42.20 -1.54 -16.14
C ALA A 33 -42.15 -0.75 -17.46
N ARG A 34 -42.17 0.59 -17.37
CA ARG A 34 -42.04 1.51 -18.51
C ARG A 34 -40.78 2.37 -18.39
N LYS A 35 -40.39 2.72 -17.17
CA LYS A 35 -39.14 3.41 -16.85
C LYS A 35 -38.37 2.64 -15.77
N ILE A 36 -37.06 2.48 -15.97
CA ILE A 36 -36.15 1.89 -14.99
C ILE A 36 -35.09 2.91 -14.63
N LEU A 37 -34.92 3.19 -13.33
CA LEU A 37 -33.87 4.07 -12.83
C LEU A 37 -32.56 3.28 -12.79
N CYS A 38 -31.51 3.77 -13.44
CA CYS A 38 -30.17 3.18 -13.38
C CYS A 38 -29.21 4.18 -12.75
N VAL A 39 -28.41 3.76 -11.77
CA VAL A 39 -27.53 4.67 -11.02
C VAL A 39 -26.11 4.12 -10.93
N ALA A 40 -25.16 4.82 -11.55
CA ALA A 40 -23.73 4.53 -11.44
C ALA A 40 -23.03 5.36 -10.37
N GLU A 41 -21.79 5.00 -10.01
CA GLU A 41 -21.02 5.68 -8.96
C GLU A 41 -20.55 7.09 -9.36
N LYS A 42 -20.26 7.30 -10.64
CA LYS A 42 -19.61 8.49 -11.21
C LYS A 42 -20.31 8.88 -12.53
N ASN A 43 -20.36 10.17 -12.87
CA ASN A 43 -21.08 10.62 -14.07
C ASN A 43 -20.50 10.02 -15.36
N ASP A 44 -19.17 9.90 -15.46
CA ASP A 44 -18.52 9.39 -16.66
C ASP A 44 -18.76 7.88 -16.87
N ALA A 45 -18.91 7.11 -15.79
CA ALA A 45 -19.38 5.73 -15.85
C ALA A 45 -20.84 5.64 -16.32
N ALA A 46 -21.74 6.45 -15.74
CA ALA A 46 -23.14 6.54 -16.20
C ALA A 46 -23.25 6.91 -17.68
N LYS A 47 -22.42 7.85 -18.14
CA LYS A 47 -22.31 8.23 -19.56
C LYS A 47 -21.82 7.06 -20.41
N GLY A 48 -20.68 6.45 -20.08
CA GLY A 48 -20.08 5.36 -20.86
C GLY A 48 -21.01 4.15 -20.98
N ILE A 49 -21.66 3.75 -19.89
CA ILE A 49 -22.62 2.64 -19.87
C ILE A 49 -23.85 2.99 -20.73
N ALA A 50 -24.38 4.21 -20.65
CA ALA A 50 -25.51 4.64 -21.48
C ALA A 50 -25.15 4.73 -22.97
N ASP A 51 -24.01 5.32 -23.32
CA ASP A 51 -23.53 5.46 -24.71
C ASP A 51 -23.37 4.07 -25.37
N LEU A 52 -22.86 3.08 -24.61
CA LEU A 52 -22.73 1.69 -25.05
C LEU A 52 -24.08 0.97 -25.20
N LEU A 53 -24.94 1.00 -24.18
CA LEU A 53 -26.23 0.28 -24.20
C LEU A 53 -27.22 0.86 -25.21
N ALA A 54 -27.20 2.17 -25.46
CA ALA A 54 -28.07 2.84 -26.42
C ALA A 54 -27.55 2.79 -27.88
N GLY A 55 -26.35 2.24 -28.12
CA GLY A 55 -25.68 2.34 -29.43
C GLY A 55 -25.51 3.80 -29.89
N GLY A 56 -25.15 4.69 -28.97
CA GLY A 56 -25.02 6.13 -29.19
C GLY A 56 -26.33 6.93 -29.25
N ARG A 57 -27.52 6.30 -29.15
CA ARG A 57 -28.83 6.98 -29.26
C ARG A 57 -29.33 7.56 -27.93
N VAL A 58 -28.45 8.22 -27.19
CA VAL A 58 -28.73 8.72 -25.83
C VAL A 58 -29.32 10.13 -25.85
N ARG A 59 -30.48 10.31 -25.20
CA ARG A 59 -31.04 11.65 -24.91
C ARG A 59 -30.53 12.15 -23.57
N ARG A 60 -29.57 13.09 -23.60
CA ARG A 60 -29.11 13.77 -22.37
C ARG A 60 -30.19 14.72 -21.83
N ARG A 61 -30.36 14.72 -20.51
CA ARG A 61 -31.25 15.58 -19.73
C ARG A 61 -30.53 16.00 -18.44
N GLU A 62 -30.98 17.09 -17.81
CA GLU A 62 -30.31 17.63 -16.62
C GLU A 62 -30.87 17.06 -15.29
N GLY A 63 -29.98 16.86 -14.32
CA GLY A 63 -30.31 16.57 -12.92
C GLY A 63 -30.71 17.85 -12.17
N LEU A 64 -30.65 17.82 -10.84
CA LEU A 64 -30.57 19.03 -10.01
C LEU A 64 -29.10 19.38 -9.73
N SER A 65 -28.24 18.38 -9.56
CA SER A 65 -26.78 18.56 -9.58
C SER A 65 -26.32 18.96 -10.97
N ARG A 66 -25.40 19.94 -11.04
CA ARG A 66 -24.78 20.39 -12.31
C ARG A 66 -23.84 19.35 -12.93
N PHE A 67 -23.32 18.42 -12.12
CA PHE A 67 -22.30 17.44 -12.52
C PHE A 67 -22.89 16.07 -12.85
N ASN A 68 -24.04 15.72 -12.27
CA ASN A 68 -24.68 14.41 -12.44
C ASN A 68 -25.81 14.53 -13.46
N LYS A 69 -25.51 14.13 -14.70
CA LYS A 69 -26.42 14.18 -15.85
C LYS A 69 -27.32 12.96 -15.89
N ILE A 70 -28.44 13.10 -16.59
CA ILE A 70 -29.38 12.02 -16.86
C ILE A 70 -29.31 11.67 -18.34
N TYR A 71 -29.34 10.38 -18.63
CA TYR A 71 -29.15 9.78 -19.94
C TYR A 71 -30.34 8.86 -20.19
N GLU A 72 -31.32 9.34 -20.96
CA GLU A 72 -32.54 8.60 -21.31
C GLU A 72 -32.32 7.84 -22.63
N PHE A 73 -32.63 6.55 -22.67
CA PHE A 73 -32.62 5.73 -23.89
C PHE A 73 -33.58 4.54 -23.75
N ASP A 74 -34.12 4.04 -24.86
CA ASP A 74 -34.96 2.85 -24.86
C ASP A 74 -34.09 1.58 -25.01
N TYR A 75 -34.42 0.53 -24.25
CA TYR A 75 -33.68 -0.72 -24.20
C TYR A 75 -34.64 -1.92 -24.04
N HIS A 76 -34.18 -3.11 -24.44
CA HIS A 76 -34.92 -4.36 -24.24
C HIS A 76 -34.32 -5.13 -23.05
N LEU A 77 -35.00 -5.12 -21.90
CA LEU A 77 -34.52 -5.75 -20.67
C LEU A 77 -35.49 -6.86 -20.26
N LEU A 78 -35.00 -8.10 -20.18
CA LEU A 78 -35.75 -9.28 -19.69
C LEU A 78 -37.18 -9.37 -20.29
N GLY A 79 -37.27 -9.35 -21.62
CA GLY A 79 -38.55 -9.48 -22.34
C GLY A 79 -39.44 -8.22 -22.32
N GLN A 80 -39.01 -7.11 -21.73
CA GLN A 80 -39.75 -5.84 -21.69
C GLN A 80 -39.00 -4.75 -22.48
N ASN A 81 -39.73 -3.98 -23.29
CA ASN A 81 -39.21 -2.72 -23.83
C ASN A 81 -39.39 -1.62 -22.78
N VAL A 82 -38.30 -0.98 -22.35
CA VAL A 82 -38.27 -0.02 -21.24
C VAL A 82 -37.42 1.20 -21.58
N THR A 83 -37.81 2.38 -21.11
CA THR A 83 -36.93 3.55 -21.13
C THR A 83 -36.00 3.50 -19.91
N MET A 84 -34.72 3.31 -20.15
CA MET A 84 -33.66 3.39 -19.15
C MET A 84 -33.40 4.86 -18.81
N ILE A 85 -33.45 5.18 -17.51
CA ILE A 85 -33.16 6.51 -16.96
C ILE A 85 -31.83 6.40 -16.23
N MET A 86 -30.72 6.46 -16.96
CA MET A 86 -29.38 6.33 -16.39
C MET A 86 -28.92 7.67 -15.79
N THR A 87 -28.37 7.65 -14.59
CA THR A 87 -27.83 8.80 -13.84
C THR A 87 -26.68 8.33 -12.94
N SER A 88 -26.09 9.22 -12.14
CA SER A 88 -25.04 8.84 -11.19
C SER A 88 -25.15 9.52 -9.83
N VAL A 89 -24.47 8.94 -8.84
CA VAL A 89 -23.96 9.65 -7.66
C VAL A 89 -22.53 10.16 -7.94
N SER A 90 -21.76 10.49 -6.90
CA SER A 90 -20.39 11.03 -7.00
C SER A 90 -19.47 10.36 -5.97
N GLY A 91 -19.45 9.03 -5.94
CA GLY A 91 -19.05 8.25 -4.76
C GLY A 91 -20.16 8.20 -3.70
N HIS A 92 -19.80 8.06 -2.42
CA HIS A 92 -20.73 8.07 -1.29
C HIS A 92 -21.66 9.30 -1.32
N LEU A 93 -22.95 9.02 -1.22
CA LEU A 93 -24.06 9.97 -1.15
C LEU A 93 -24.33 10.38 0.31
N LEU A 94 -24.03 9.50 1.26
CA LEU A 94 -24.21 9.72 2.69
C LEU A 94 -22.85 9.79 3.42
N ALA A 95 -22.83 10.52 4.53
CA ALA A 95 -21.73 10.54 5.50
C ALA A 95 -22.23 10.00 6.84
N HIS A 96 -21.33 9.36 7.61
CA HIS A 96 -21.55 8.93 8.98
C HIS A 96 -20.83 9.87 9.95
N ASP A 97 -21.50 10.30 11.01
CA ASP A 97 -20.92 11.06 12.13
C ASP A 97 -21.72 10.74 13.40
N PHE A 98 -21.21 11.12 14.58
CA PHE A 98 -21.98 11.00 15.82
C PHE A 98 -23.17 11.98 15.83
N GLN A 99 -24.20 11.68 16.62
CA GLN A 99 -25.27 12.65 16.88
C GLN A 99 -24.72 14.00 17.37
N MET A 100 -25.42 15.09 17.04
CA MET A 100 -24.97 16.49 17.23
C MET A 100 -24.36 16.79 18.60
N GLN A 101 -24.88 16.24 19.70
CA GLN A 101 -24.34 16.45 21.05
C GLN A 101 -22.93 15.90 21.27
N PHE A 102 -22.47 14.92 20.47
CA PHE A 102 -21.14 14.30 20.59
C PHE A 102 -20.11 14.84 19.57
N ARG A 103 -20.55 15.57 18.53
CA ARG A 103 -19.65 16.09 17.46
C ARG A 103 -18.62 17.10 17.98
N LYS A 104 -19.01 17.96 18.94
CA LYS A 104 -18.09 18.93 19.55
C LYS A 104 -17.05 18.22 20.44
N TRP A 105 -15.79 18.60 20.30
CA TRP A 105 -14.69 17.92 21.00
C TRP A 105 -14.71 18.07 22.53
N GLN A 106 -15.28 19.16 23.05
CA GLN A 106 -15.37 19.43 24.49
C GLN A 106 -16.74 19.08 25.10
N SER A 107 -17.71 18.56 24.33
CA SER A 107 -19.06 18.26 24.87
C SER A 107 -19.16 16.89 25.55
N CYS A 108 -18.15 16.03 25.39
CA CYS A 108 -18.15 14.67 25.93
C CYS A 108 -16.71 14.18 26.19
N ASN A 109 -16.57 13.23 27.13
CA ASN A 109 -15.31 12.52 27.33
C ASN A 109 -15.08 11.57 26.13
N PRO A 110 -13.88 11.54 25.49
CA PRO A 110 -13.61 10.67 24.35
C PRO A 110 -13.94 9.18 24.55
N LEU A 111 -13.95 8.69 25.80
CA LEU A 111 -14.35 7.31 26.12
C LEU A 111 -15.80 6.98 25.73
N VAL A 112 -16.74 7.94 25.81
CA VAL A 112 -18.15 7.66 25.48
C VAL A 112 -18.37 7.46 23.97
N LEU A 113 -17.41 7.80 23.12
CA LEU A 113 -17.50 7.64 21.67
C LEU A 113 -17.48 6.18 21.22
N PHE A 114 -17.07 5.25 22.09
CA PHE A 114 -17.25 3.81 21.85
C PHE A 114 -18.71 3.35 21.93
N GLU A 115 -19.58 4.11 22.60
CA GLU A 115 -20.99 3.77 22.86
C GLU A 115 -21.98 4.79 22.25
N ALA A 116 -21.53 6.02 21.96
CA ALA A 116 -22.35 7.10 21.43
C ALA A 116 -23.04 6.75 20.10
N ASP A 117 -24.27 7.23 19.93
CA ASP A 117 -25.03 7.02 18.69
C ASP A 117 -24.38 7.70 17.48
N ILE A 118 -24.38 6.97 16.36
CA ILE A 118 -23.91 7.42 15.04
C ILE A 118 -25.12 7.51 14.10
N GLU A 119 -25.13 8.55 13.25
CA GLU A 119 -26.18 8.81 12.29
C GLU A 119 -25.61 8.94 10.86
N LYS A 120 -26.31 8.36 9.88
CA LYS A 120 -26.04 8.59 8.45
C LYS A 120 -26.87 9.77 7.96
N TYR A 121 -26.23 10.76 7.35
CA TYR A 121 -26.87 11.96 6.80
C TYR A 121 -26.34 12.28 5.39
N CYS A 122 -27.10 13.06 4.62
CA CYS A 122 -26.65 13.54 3.30
C CYS A 122 -25.90 14.86 3.46
N PRO A 123 -24.62 14.97 3.06
CA PRO A 123 -23.91 16.25 3.01
C PRO A 123 -24.59 17.26 2.10
N GLU A 124 -24.51 18.55 2.42
CA GLU A 124 -25.19 19.64 1.68
C GLU A 124 -24.84 19.64 0.19
N ASN A 125 -23.56 19.43 -0.15
CA ASN A 125 -23.03 19.34 -1.51
C ASN A 125 -23.57 18.14 -2.32
N PHE A 126 -24.25 17.17 -1.69
CA PHE A 126 -24.89 16.03 -2.36
C PHE A 126 -26.43 16.04 -2.24
N VAL A 127 -27.03 17.01 -1.56
CA VAL A 127 -28.49 17.12 -1.41
C VAL A 127 -29.21 17.17 -2.76
N ASP A 128 -28.63 17.81 -3.77
CA ASP A 128 -29.24 17.86 -5.11
C ASP A 128 -29.10 16.54 -5.88
N ILE A 129 -28.11 15.70 -5.57
CA ILE A 129 -28.04 14.32 -6.07
C ILE A 129 -29.17 13.51 -5.43
N LYS A 130 -29.30 13.56 -4.09
CA LYS A 130 -30.37 12.90 -3.33
C LYS A 130 -31.76 13.28 -3.84
N LYS A 131 -32.04 14.58 -3.98
CA LYS A 131 -33.31 15.09 -4.56
C LYS A 131 -33.51 14.65 -6.01
N THR A 132 -32.45 14.46 -6.80
CA THR A 132 -32.57 13.95 -8.18
C THR A 132 -33.00 12.48 -8.17
N LEU A 133 -32.41 11.63 -7.33
CA LEU A 133 -32.84 10.23 -7.16
C LEU A 133 -34.31 10.15 -6.71
N GLU A 134 -34.70 10.96 -5.72
CA GLU A 134 -36.09 11.10 -5.27
C GLU A 134 -37.03 11.58 -6.39
N ARG A 135 -36.56 12.45 -7.30
CA ARG A 135 -37.34 12.94 -8.45
C ARG A 135 -37.61 11.83 -9.46
N GLU A 136 -36.57 11.08 -9.85
CA GLU A 136 -36.70 10.05 -10.89
C GLU A 136 -37.42 8.79 -10.43
N VAL A 137 -37.18 8.34 -9.19
CA VAL A 137 -37.80 7.12 -8.64
C VAL A 137 -39.32 7.21 -8.63
N ARG A 138 -39.91 8.41 -8.51
CA ARG A 138 -41.36 8.64 -8.63
C ARG A 138 -41.91 8.19 -9.99
N GLN A 139 -41.18 8.37 -11.08
CA GLN A 139 -41.62 7.92 -12.42
C GLN A 139 -41.21 6.48 -12.78
N CYS A 140 -40.20 5.91 -12.12
CA CYS A 140 -39.67 4.58 -12.45
C CYS A 140 -40.42 3.43 -11.73
N GLN A 141 -40.34 2.23 -12.29
CA GLN A 141 -40.96 1.01 -11.74
C GLN A 141 -39.94 0.05 -11.10
N ALA A 142 -38.66 0.19 -11.43
CA ALA A 142 -37.56 -0.57 -10.83
C ALA A 142 -36.29 0.30 -10.75
N LEU A 143 -35.32 -0.15 -9.95
CA LEU A 143 -33.98 0.42 -9.78
C LEU A 143 -32.93 -0.62 -10.15
N VAL A 144 -31.92 -0.24 -10.95
CA VAL A 144 -30.73 -1.05 -11.22
C VAL A 144 -29.49 -0.30 -10.74
N ILE A 145 -28.70 -0.93 -9.87
CA ILE A 145 -27.45 -0.40 -9.35
C ILE A 145 -26.30 -0.74 -10.31
N TRP A 146 -25.59 0.30 -10.76
CA TRP A 146 -24.44 0.30 -11.68
C TRP A 146 -23.21 0.96 -11.06
N THR A 147 -23.11 0.99 -9.73
CA THR A 147 -21.86 1.36 -9.03
C THR A 147 -20.74 0.38 -9.37
N ASP A 148 -19.49 0.74 -9.07
CA ASP A 148 -18.37 -0.19 -9.27
C ASP A 148 -18.58 -1.46 -8.40
N CYS A 149 -17.97 -2.57 -8.80
CA CYS A 149 -18.37 -3.91 -8.34
C CYS A 149 -17.56 -4.43 -7.13
N ASP A 150 -16.88 -3.55 -6.42
CA ASP A 150 -16.19 -3.84 -5.16
C ASP A 150 -17.17 -3.77 -3.95
N ARG A 151 -16.62 -3.59 -2.74
CA ARG A 151 -17.41 -3.46 -1.51
C ARG A 151 -18.02 -2.08 -1.32
N GLU A 152 -17.25 -1.03 -1.61
CA GLU A 152 -17.66 0.35 -1.36
C GLU A 152 -18.71 0.76 -2.41
N GLY A 153 -18.55 0.35 -3.67
CA GLY A 153 -19.60 0.46 -4.69
C GLY A 153 -20.89 -0.30 -4.34
N GLU A 154 -20.81 -1.46 -3.69
CA GLU A 154 -22.00 -2.16 -3.17
C GLU A 154 -22.68 -1.35 -2.04
N ASN A 155 -21.89 -0.80 -1.10
CA ASN A 155 -22.38 0.05 0.00
C ASN A 155 -23.05 1.35 -0.50
N ILE A 156 -22.44 2.03 -1.47
CA ILE A 156 -23.02 3.18 -2.19
C ILE A 156 -24.33 2.76 -2.89
N GLY A 157 -24.39 1.53 -3.41
CA GLY A 157 -25.62 0.90 -3.88
C GLY A 157 -26.73 0.90 -2.81
N PHE A 158 -26.42 0.49 -1.59
CA PHE A 158 -27.37 0.52 -0.47
C PHE A 158 -27.76 1.93 0.00
N GLU A 159 -26.88 2.93 -0.11
CA GLU A 159 -27.24 4.34 0.11
C GLU A 159 -28.27 4.83 -0.92
N ILE A 160 -28.06 4.50 -2.21
CA ILE A 160 -29.01 4.79 -3.30
C ILE A 160 -30.35 4.07 -3.05
N ILE A 161 -30.31 2.79 -2.69
CA ILE A 161 -31.51 1.98 -2.37
C ILE A 161 -32.29 2.60 -1.21
N HIS A 162 -31.62 3.05 -0.14
CA HIS A 162 -32.25 3.69 1.00
C HIS A 162 -32.99 4.98 0.58
N VAL A 163 -32.33 5.86 -0.17
CA VAL A 163 -32.94 7.10 -0.70
C VAL A 163 -34.12 6.81 -1.63
N CYS A 164 -34.00 5.82 -2.52
CA CYS A 164 -35.09 5.45 -3.42
C CYS A 164 -36.28 4.80 -2.69
N ARG A 165 -36.03 3.92 -1.71
CA ARG A 165 -37.09 3.24 -0.95
C ARG A 165 -37.81 4.16 0.05
N ALA A 166 -37.17 5.23 0.51
CA ALA A 166 -37.86 6.29 1.26
C ALA A 166 -38.99 6.98 0.45
N VAL A 167 -38.98 6.87 -0.89
CA VAL A 167 -40.03 7.39 -1.78
C VAL A 167 -40.95 6.28 -2.31
N LYS A 168 -40.44 5.05 -2.48
CA LYS A 168 -41.21 3.86 -2.87
C LYS A 168 -40.70 2.61 -2.12
N PRO A 169 -41.31 2.23 -0.98
CA PRO A 169 -40.82 1.12 -0.16
C PRO A 169 -40.69 -0.20 -0.94
N ASP A 170 -41.73 -0.55 -1.70
CA ASP A 170 -41.84 -1.82 -2.45
C ASP A 170 -41.12 -1.81 -3.79
N LEU A 171 -40.19 -0.87 -4.02
CA LEU A 171 -39.45 -0.77 -5.28
C LEU A 171 -38.59 -2.03 -5.51
N PRO A 172 -38.77 -2.73 -6.66
CA PRO A 172 -37.85 -3.75 -7.12
C PRO A 172 -36.46 -3.17 -7.36
N VAL A 173 -35.45 -3.83 -6.81
CA VAL A 173 -34.05 -3.43 -6.92
C VAL A 173 -33.24 -4.60 -7.48
N LEU A 174 -32.45 -4.30 -8.50
CA LEU A 174 -31.50 -5.23 -9.12
C LEU A 174 -30.09 -4.62 -9.13
N ARG A 175 -29.09 -5.49 -9.29
CA ARG A 175 -27.66 -5.16 -9.32
C ARG A 175 -27.07 -5.62 -10.65
N ALA A 176 -26.47 -4.70 -11.39
CA ALA A 176 -25.58 -5.04 -12.49
C ALA A 176 -24.20 -5.39 -11.92
N ARG A 177 -23.62 -6.51 -12.40
CA ARG A 177 -22.26 -6.95 -12.04
C ARG A 177 -21.40 -6.96 -13.31
N PHE A 178 -20.28 -6.24 -13.28
CA PHE A 178 -19.38 -6.05 -14.41
C PHE A 178 -17.94 -5.83 -13.91
N SER A 179 -16.95 -6.04 -14.79
CA SER A 179 -15.51 -5.89 -14.49
C SER A 179 -14.78 -4.92 -15.43
N GLU A 180 -15.49 -4.36 -16.40
CA GLU A 180 -14.97 -3.49 -17.44
C GLU A 180 -16.15 -2.70 -18.06
N ILE A 181 -15.89 -1.52 -18.62
CA ILE A 181 -16.91 -0.73 -19.32
C ILE A 181 -16.75 -0.98 -20.83
N THR A 182 -17.10 -2.19 -21.26
CA THR A 182 -17.13 -2.61 -22.68
C THR A 182 -18.56 -2.96 -23.10
N SER A 183 -18.83 -2.89 -24.41
CA SER A 183 -20.16 -3.22 -24.97
C SER A 183 -20.63 -4.62 -24.56
N ARG A 184 -19.74 -5.62 -24.65
CA ARG A 184 -20.00 -7.01 -24.25
C ARG A 184 -20.32 -7.14 -22.78
N ALA A 185 -19.56 -6.48 -21.90
CA ALA A 185 -19.76 -6.58 -20.46
C ALA A 185 -21.05 -5.91 -19.98
N VAL A 186 -21.39 -4.71 -20.49
CA VAL A 186 -22.63 -4.02 -20.07
C VAL A 186 -23.89 -4.73 -20.59
N GLN A 187 -23.84 -5.33 -21.79
CA GLN A 187 -24.92 -6.15 -22.32
C GLN A 187 -25.10 -7.43 -21.49
N ALA A 188 -24.01 -8.16 -21.21
CA ALA A 188 -24.06 -9.36 -20.36
C ALA A 188 -24.55 -9.05 -18.94
N ALA A 189 -24.21 -7.87 -18.38
CA ALA A 189 -24.71 -7.42 -17.08
C ALA A 189 -26.22 -7.13 -17.10
N CYS A 190 -26.79 -6.61 -18.20
CA CYS A 190 -28.24 -6.47 -18.38
C CYS A 190 -28.97 -7.83 -18.47
N GLU A 191 -28.34 -8.84 -19.07
CA GLU A 191 -28.92 -10.19 -19.18
C GLU A 191 -28.84 -10.98 -17.86
N ASN A 192 -27.81 -10.72 -17.04
CA ASN A 192 -27.47 -11.46 -15.83
C ASN A 192 -27.52 -10.56 -14.57
N LEU A 193 -28.55 -9.72 -14.47
CA LEU A 193 -28.83 -8.93 -13.27
C LEU A 193 -29.05 -9.84 -12.05
N THR A 194 -28.66 -9.38 -10.86
CA THR A 194 -28.77 -10.12 -9.59
C THR A 194 -29.38 -9.27 -8.47
N GLU A 195 -29.52 -9.81 -7.27
CA GLU A 195 -29.82 -9.02 -6.06
C GLU A 195 -28.55 -8.33 -5.52
N PRO A 196 -28.62 -7.11 -4.96
CA PRO A 196 -27.48 -6.47 -4.27
C PRO A 196 -27.10 -7.23 -2.98
N ASP A 197 -25.80 -7.38 -2.70
CA ASP A 197 -25.36 -8.14 -1.51
C ASP A 197 -25.25 -7.27 -0.24
N GLN A 198 -26.29 -7.36 0.59
CA GLN A 198 -26.36 -6.72 1.91
C GLN A 198 -25.16 -7.07 2.79
N ARG A 199 -24.61 -8.30 2.73
CA ARG A 199 -23.51 -8.73 3.60
C ARG A 199 -22.21 -7.97 3.33
N VAL A 200 -21.98 -7.64 2.06
CA VAL A 200 -20.83 -6.85 1.62
C VAL A 200 -20.98 -5.40 2.08
N SER A 201 -22.19 -4.84 1.96
CA SER A 201 -22.50 -3.51 2.47
C SER A 201 -22.39 -3.43 4.01
N ASP A 202 -22.91 -4.42 4.74
CA ASP A 202 -22.84 -4.49 6.20
C ASP A 202 -21.38 -4.50 6.69
N ALA A 203 -20.48 -5.18 5.96
CA ALA A 203 -19.05 -5.19 6.28
C ALA A 203 -18.37 -3.82 6.07
N VAL A 204 -18.84 -3.01 5.12
CA VAL A 204 -18.38 -1.63 4.95
C VAL A 204 -18.90 -0.74 6.07
N ASP A 205 -20.18 -0.86 6.45
CA ASP A 205 -20.77 -0.08 7.55
C ASP A 205 -20.09 -0.38 8.89
N VAL A 206 -19.80 -1.65 9.18
CA VAL A 206 -19.01 -2.06 10.37
C VAL A 206 -17.59 -1.46 10.33
N ARG A 207 -16.93 -1.44 9.16
CA ARG A 207 -15.61 -0.81 9.01
C ARG A 207 -15.66 0.70 9.26
N GLN A 208 -16.63 1.39 8.65
CA GLN A 208 -16.88 2.83 8.83
C GLN A 208 -17.12 3.18 10.30
N GLU A 209 -17.97 2.43 11.00
CA GLU A 209 -18.25 2.63 12.43
C GLU A 209 -17.00 2.41 13.30
N LEU A 210 -16.25 1.32 13.07
CA LEU A 210 -15.01 1.06 13.82
C LEU A 210 -13.96 2.14 13.61
N ASP A 211 -13.74 2.57 12.36
CA ASP A 211 -12.78 3.62 12.02
C ASP A 211 -13.19 4.98 12.64
N LEU A 212 -14.48 5.33 12.63
CA LEU A 212 -14.99 6.54 13.29
C LEU A 212 -14.84 6.47 14.82
N ARG A 213 -15.29 5.39 15.47
CA ARG A 213 -15.25 5.25 16.94
C ARG A 213 -13.82 5.26 17.47
N ILE A 214 -12.96 4.38 16.94
CA ILE A 214 -11.57 4.25 17.36
C ILE A 214 -10.80 5.53 16.99
N GLY A 215 -10.96 6.02 15.76
CA GLY A 215 -10.30 7.22 15.27
C GLY A 215 -10.63 8.44 16.13
N ALA A 216 -11.91 8.72 16.38
CA ALA A 216 -12.33 9.88 17.15
C ALA A 216 -11.94 9.77 18.63
N ALA A 217 -12.13 8.61 19.28
CA ALA A 217 -11.81 8.43 20.69
C ALA A 217 -10.31 8.68 20.97
N PHE A 218 -9.41 8.00 20.24
CA PHE A 218 -7.97 8.15 20.43
C PHE A 218 -7.46 9.51 19.95
N THR A 219 -7.92 10.02 18.79
CA THR A 219 -7.51 11.35 18.27
C THR A 219 -7.85 12.47 19.24
N ARG A 220 -9.09 12.52 19.75
CA ARG A 220 -9.51 13.55 20.72
C ARG A 220 -8.72 13.41 22.02
N PHE A 221 -8.58 12.20 22.56
CA PHE A 221 -7.81 11.95 23.79
C PHE A 221 -6.36 12.44 23.67
N GLN A 222 -5.63 11.99 22.65
CA GLN A 222 -4.20 12.29 22.56
C GLN A 222 -3.94 13.74 22.16
N THR A 223 -4.74 14.32 21.26
CA THR A 223 -4.62 15.74 20.87
C THR A 223 -4.88 16.66 22.07
N LEU A 224 -6.02 16.50 22.76
CA LEU A 224 -6.38 17.34 23.90
C LEU A 224 -5.47 17.15 25.13
N ARG A 225 -4.76 16.02 25.22
CA ARG A 225 -3.71 15.79 26.22
C ARG A 225 -2.40 16.46 25.80
N LEU A 226 -1.91 16.20 24.59
CA LEU A 226 -0.60 16.66 24.13
C LEU A 226 -0.55 18.18 23.94
N GLN A 227 -1.62 18.81 23.45
CA GLN A 227 -1.75 20.28 23.40
C GLN A 227 -1.62 20.95 24.77
N LYS A 228 -2.04 20.27 25.86
CA LYS A 228 -1.92 20.78 27.24
C LYS A 228 -0.55 20.52 27.87
N VAL A 229 0.17 19.50 27.41
CA VAL A 229 1.50 19.13 27.94
C VAL A 229 2.62 19.86 27.20
N PHE A 230 2.45 20.12 25.90
CA PHE A 230 3.44 20.77 25.03
C PHE A 230 2.82 21.94 24.23
N PRO A 231 2.22 22.95 24.90
CA PRO A 231 1.49 24.03 24.21
C PRO A 231 2.37 24.81 23.21
N GLU A 232 3.63 25.07 23.55
CA GLU A 232 4.58 25.80 22.68
C GLU A 232 4.92 25.07 21.37
N VAL A 233 4.75 23.74 21.33
CA VAL A 233 5.17 22.89 20.20
C VAL A 233 3.96 22.38 19.40
N LEU A 234 2.84 22.12 20.07
CA LEU A 234 1.68 21.44 19.51
C LEU A 234 0.41 22.30 19.52
N ALA A 235 0.49 23.61 19.78
CA ALA A 235 -0.63 24.54 19.65
C ALA A 235 -1.35 24.32 18.30
N GLU A 236 -2.67 24.18 18.36
CA GLU A 236 -3.58 23.97 17.22
C GLU A 236 -3.33 22.71 16.36
N GLN A 237 -2.23 21.98 16.55
CA GLN A 237 -1.92 20.76 15.79
C GLN A 237 -2.86 19.60 16.15
N LEU A 238 -3.33 18.91 15.11
CA LEU A 238 -4.16 17.71 15.20
C LEU A 238 -3.28 16.44 15.24
N VAL A 239 -3.20 15.81 16.40
CA VAL A 239 -2.46 14.54 16.56
C VAL A 239 -3.43 13.38 16.29
N SER A 240 -3.56 12.97 15.03
CA SER A 240 -4.51 11.92 14.61
C SER A 240 -4.09 10.49 14.99
N TYR A 241 -5.08 9.64 15.28
CA TYR A 241 -4.95 8.19 15.44
C TYR A 241 -5.88 7.48 14.44
N GLY A 242 -5.46 6.32 13.95
CA GLY A 242 -6.31 5.46 13.12
C GLY A 242 -5.88 4.01 13.22
N SER A 243 -6.87 3.12 13.26
CA SER A 243 -6.79 1.64 13.30
C SER A 243 -5.64 1.07 12.44
N CYS A 244 -5.64 1.39 11.15
CA CYS A 244 -4.62 0.95 10.19
C CYS A 244 -3.47 1.97 10.02
N GLN A 245 -3.70 3.25 10.28
CA GLN A 245 -2.68 4.31 10.15
C GLN A 245 -1.52 4.12 11.14
N PHE A 246 -1.84 3.71 12.38
CA PHE A 246 -0.86 3.53 13.45
C PHE A 246 0.14 2.37 13.21
N PRO A 247 -0.28 1.12 12.87
CA PRO A 247 0.68 0.06 12.53
C PRO A 247 1.45 0.33 11.24
N THR A 248 0.85 1.05 10.27
CA THR A 248 1.55 1.48 9.04
C THR A 248 2.73 2.42 9.36
N LEU A 249 2.52 3.39 10.25
CA LEU A 249 3.61 4.21 10.80
C LEU A 249 4.61 3.36 11.61
N GLY A 250 4.10 2.35 12.32
CA GLY A 250 4.88 1.37 13.07
C GLY A 250 6.02 0.75 12.26
N PHE A 251 5.75 0.24 11.06
CA PHE A 251 6.78 -0.34 10.18
C PHE A 251 7.89 0.66 9.79
N VAL A 252 7.54 1.93 9.56
CA VAL A 252 8.52 2.98 9.22
C VAL A 252 9.42 3.29 10.43
N VAL A 253 8.82 3.43 11.62
CA VAL A 253 9.55 3.67 12.87
C VAL A 253 10.38 2.44 13.28
N GLU A 254 9.89 1.22 13.04
CA GLU A 254 10.63 -0.02 13.25
C GLU A 254 11.87 -0.09 12.35
N ARG A 255 11.72 0.17 11.04
CA ARG A 255 12.88 0.21 10.12
C ARG A 255 13.88 1.28 10.53
N PHE A 256 13.42 2.48 10.91
CA PHE A 256 14.29 3.55 11.39
C PHE A 256 15.08 3.14 12.65
N LYS A 257 14.42 2.52 13.63
CA LYS A 257 15.09 1.98 14.83
C LYS A 257 16.07 0.86 14.51
N ALA A 258 15.74 -0.03 13.57
CA ALA A 258 16.64 -1.09 13.11
C ALA A 258 17.91 -0.54 12.43
N ILE A 259 17.84 0.64 11.81
CA ILE A 259 19.00 1.37 11.27
C ILE A 259 19.81 1.99 12.41
N GLN A 260 19.16 2.66 13.38
CA GLN A 260 19.86 3.29 14.51
C GLN A 260 20.54 2.29 15.45
N ALA A 261 19.98 1.09 15.61
CA ALA A 261 20.55 0.01 16.43
C ALA A 261 21.57 -0.86 15.69
N PHE A 262 21.81 -0.61 14.40
CA PHE A 262 22.75 -1.40 13.61
C PHE A 262 24.19 -0.99 13.90
N VAL A 263 25.01 -1.95 14.34
CA VAL A 263 26.45 -1.78 14.50
C VAL A 263 27.14 -2.42 13.28
N PRO A 264 27.86 -1.65 12.46
CA PRO A 264 28.64 -2.20 11.36
C PRO A 264 29.75 -3.14 11.85
N GLU A 265 29.94 -4.23 11.13
CA GLU A 265 30.99 -5.23 11.37
C GLU A 265 31.91 -5.31 10.14
N VAL A 266 33.21 -5.13 10.37
CA VAL A 266 34.24 -5.30 9.35
C VAL A 266 34.41 -6.80 9.06
N PHE A 267 34.47 -7.14 7.79
CA PHE A 267 34.75 -8.48 7.31
C PHE A 267 35.83 -8.46 6.22
N HIS A 268 36.50 -9.60 6.07
CA HIS A 268 37.55 -9.82 5.09
C HIS A 268 37.11 -10.92 4.13
N LYS A 269 37.41 -10.78 2.84
CA LYS A 269 37.23 -11.85 1.84
C LYS A 269 38.45 -11.95 0.94
N ILE A 270 38.76 -13.17 0.50
CA ILE A 270 39.74 -13.38 -0.56
C ILE A 270 39.03 -13.17 -1.91
N ARG A 271 39.54 -12.24 -2.72
CA ARG A 271 39.13 -11.97 -4.10
C ARG A 271 40.16 -12.58 -5.04
N VAL A 272 39.71 -13.33 -6.04
CA VAL A 272 40.56 -13.95 -7.07
C VAL A 272 40.09 -13.48 -8.44
N THR A 273 41.01 -12.99 -9.26
CA THR A 273 40.74 -12.57 -10.64
C THR A 273 41.62 -13.32 -11.64
N HIS A 274 41.14 -13.48 -12.87
CA HIS A 274 41.90 -14.02 -13.98
C HIS A 274 41.54 -13.26 -15.24
N ASP A 275 42.53 -12.62 -15.87
CA ASP A 275 42.33 -11.88 -17.12
C ASP A 275 42.28 -12.84 -18.29
N HIS A 276 41.20 -12.75 -19.08
CA HIS A 276 41.10 -13.42 -20.36
C HIS A 276 41.01 -12.41 -21.49
N ARG A 277 41.23 -12.86 -22.73
CA ARG A 277 41.13 -12.02 -23.94
C ARG A 277 39.76 -11.33 -24.06
N ASP A 278 38.73 -12.01 -23.58
CA ASP A 278 37.32 -11.58 -23.65
C ASP A 278 36.84 -10.88 -22.35
N GLY A 279 37.73 -10.63 -21.37
CA GLY A 279 37.43 -9.90 -20.14
C GLY A 279 37.97 -10.54 -18.85
N VAL A 280 37.82 -9.82 -17.73
CA VAL A 280 38.28 -10.24 -16.40
C VAL A 280 37.25 -11.13 -15.71
N VAL A 281 37.68 -12.31 -15.23
CA VAL A 281 36.83 -13.23 -14.47
C VAL A 281 37.10 -13.09 -12.97
N GLU A 282 36.16 -12.52 -12.21
CA GLU A 282 36.17 -12.61 -10.73
C GLU A 282 35.57 -13.95 -10.27
N PHE A 283 36.34 -14.69 -9.46
CA PHE A 283 35.92 -15.90 -8.78
C PHE A 283 35.56 -15.58 -7.32
N SER A 284 34.32 -15.83 -6.93
CA SER A 284 33.81 -15.60 -5.58
C SER A 284 34.18 -16.73 -4.63
N TRP A 285 34.82 -16.40 -3.50
CA TRP A 285 35.21 -17.37 -2.47
C TRP A 285 34.00 -18.10 -1.86
N LYS A 286 34.06 -19.43 -1.74
CA LYS A 286 32.96 -20.27 -1.18
C LYS A 286 32.68 -20.00 0.29
N ARG A 287 33.64 -19.48 1.07
CA ARG A 287 33.41 -19.04 2.45
C ARG A 287 32.67 -17.69 2.52
N HIS A 288 32.48 -17.02 1.38
CA HIS A 288 31.96 -15.67 1.19
C HIS A 288 32.78 -14.56 1.87
N ARG A 289 32.88 -14.57 3.20
CA ARG A 289 33.59 -13.59 4.04
C ARG A 289 33.82 -14.11 5.45
N LEU A 290 34.83 -13.59 6.16
CA LEU A 290 35.11 -13.86 7.56
C LEU A 290 35.18 -12.57 8.38
N PHE A 291 34.56 -12.55 9.57
CA PHE A 291 34.60 -11.45 10.54
C PHE A 291 35.84 -11.50 11.46
N SER A 292 36.90 -12.19 11.04
CA SER A 292 38.17 -12.28 11.77
C SER A 292 39.32 -12.08 10.80
N HIS A 293 40.05 -10.99 10.99
CA HIS A 293 41.23 -10.64 10.19
C HIS A 293 42.25 -11.78 10.18
N THR A 294 42.64 -12.27 11.36
CA THR A 294 43.63 -13.35 11.50
C THR A 294 43.20 -14.63 10.78
N ALA A 295 41.92 -15.01 10.85
CA ALA A 295 41.42 -16.20 10.17
C ALA A 295 41.44 -16.05 8.63
N CYS A 296 41.13 -14.86 8.11
CA CYS A 296 41.22 -14.60 6.67
C CYS A 296 42.68 -14.47 6.21
N LEU A 297 43.55 -13.86 7.01
CA LEU A 297 44.97 -13.66 6.72
C LEU A 297 45.72 -14.99 6.60
N VAL A 298 45.47 -15.97 7.48
CA VAL A 298 46.08 -17.31 7.41
C VAL A 298 45.66 -18.04 6.12
N LEU A 299 44.37 -17.99 5.77
CA LEU A 299 43.88 -18.63 4.53
C LEU A 299 44.40 -17.90 3.27
N TYR A 300 44.56 -16.58 3.33
CA TYR A 300 45.17 -15.78 2.27
C TYR A 300 46.66 -16.09 2.10
N GLN A 301 47.41 -16.26 3.19
CA GLN A 301 48.83 -16.66 3.16
C GLN A 301 49.01 -18.03 2.49
N LEU A 302 48.20 -19.03 2.84
CA LEU A 302 48.19 -20.33 2.16
C LEU A 302 47.90 -20.19 0.65
N CYS A 303 46.95 -19.33 0.26
CA CYS A 303 46.66 -19.02 -1.15
C CYS A 303 47.78 -18.24 -1.87
N MET A 304 48.79 -17.75 -1.16
CA MET A 304 49.93 -17.02 -1.72
C MET A 304 51.23 -17.84 -1.75
N GLU A 305 51.30 -18.93 -0.99
CA GLU A 305 52.41 -19.90 -1.03
C GLU A 305 52.37 -20.78 -2.30
N ASP A 306 51.19 -21.26 -2.71
CA ASP A 306 50.95 -21.78 -4.06
C ASP A 306 49.65 -21.18 -4.66
N PRO A 307 49.74 -20.06 -5.39
CA PRO A 307 48.59 -19.38 -5.97
C PRO A 307 48.02 -20.06 -7.22
N ARG A 308 48.48 -21.25 -7.61
CA ARG A 308 48.08 -21.92 -8.87
C ARG A 308 46.68 -22.51 -8.77
N ALA A 309 45.73 -21.85 -9.43
CA ALA A 309 44.36 -22.32 -9.54
C ALA A 309 44.26 -23.63 -10.34
N THR A 310 43.56 -24.62 -9.79
CA THR A 310 43.19 -25.86 -10.48
C THR A 310 41.68 -25.94 -10.64
N VAL A 311 41.17 -26.16 -11.85
CA VAL A 311 39.73 -26.24 -12.13
C VAL A 311 39.17 -27.59 -11.65
N VAL A 312 38.30 -27.58 -10.64
CA VAL A 312 37.75 -28.79 -9.99
C VAL A 312 36.48 -29.28 -10.66
N GLU A 313 35.57 -28.36 -10.96
CA GLU A 313 34.26 -28.63 -11.55
C GLU A 313 33.93 -27.53 -12.57
N VAL A 314 33.41 -27.95 -13.73
CA VAL A 314 32.81 -27.07 -14.73
C VAL A 314 31.42 -27.63 -14.98
N ARG A 315 30.40 -26.95 -14.47
CA ARG A 315 29.02 -27.43 -14.52
C ARG A 315 28.15 -26.42 -15.23
N SER A 316 27.50 -26.88 -16.30
CA SER A 316 26.49 -26.12 -17.02
C SER A 316 25.11 -26.74 -16.80
N LYS A 317 24.08 -25.90 -16.73
CA LYS A 317 22.68 -26.32 -16.53
C LYS A 317 21.73 -25.32 -17.19
N ALA A 318 20.58 -25.78 -17.65
CA ALA A 318 19.51 -24.91 -18.09
C ALA A 318 19.03 -24.02 -16.92
N ARG A 319 18.81 -22.73 -17.21
CA ARG A 319 18.34 -21.73 -16.26
C ARG A 319 17.27 -20.88 -16.94
N SER A 320 16.06 -20.89 -16.40
CA SER A 320 14.99 -20.03 -16.86
C SER A 320 14.82 -18.83 -15.93
N LYS A 321 14.44 -17.68 -16.50
CA LYS A 321 13.90 -16.54 -15.76
C LYS A 321 12.41 -16.43 -16.06
N TRP A 322 11.59 -16.56 -15.04
CA TRP A 322 10.13 -16.57 -15.18
C TRP A 322 9.58 -15.21 -15.57
N ARG A 323 8.60 -15.23 -16.49
CA ARG A 323 7.76 -14.07 -16.85
C ARG A 323 6.93 -13.59 -15.65
N PRO A 324 6.42 -12.34 -15.65
CA PRO A 324 5.54 -11.87 -14.57
C PRO A 324 4.29 -12.76 -14.43
N GLN A 325 3.69 -12.76 -13.24
CA GLN A 325 2.38 -13.38 -13.02
C GLN A 325 1.26 -12.49 -13.62
N ALA A 326 -0.01 -12.89 -13.50
CA ALA A 326 -1.11 -11.98 -13.82
C ALA A 326 -1.18 -10.85 -12.76
N LEU A 327 -1.57 -9.65 -13.18
CA LEU A 327 -1.43 -8.43 -12.40
C LEU A 327 -2.61 -8.21 -11.45
N ASP A 328 -2.36 -8.11 -10.16
CA ASP A 328 -3.30 -7.61 -9.14
C ASP A 328 -3.00 -6.15 -8.78
N THR A 329 -3.85 -5.54 -7.94
CA THR A 329 -3.66 -4.13 -7.51
C THR A 329 -2.35 -3.91 -6.78
N VAL A 330 -1.91 -4.89 -5.99
CA VAL A 330 -0.76 -4.75 -5.09
C VAL A 330 0.54 -4.74 -5.90
N GLU A 331 0.72 -5.68 -6.85
CA GLU A 331 1.86 -5.58 -7.78
C GLU A 331 1.73 -4.40 -8.76
N LEU A 332 0.54 -3.93 -9.13
CA LEU A 332 0.40 -2.69 -9.91
C LEU A 332 0.98 -1.48 -9.16
N GLU A 333 0.61 -1.26 -7.89
CA GLU A 333 1.15 -0.18 -7.06
C GLU A 333 2.67 -0.35 -6.84
N LYS A 334 3.13 -1.57 -6.49
CA LYS A 334 4.56 -1.86 -6.28
C LYS A 334 5.37 -1.67 -7.57
N LEU A 335 4.84 -1.98 -8.75
CA LEU A 335 5.53 -1.79 -10.04
C LEU A 335 5.49 -0.33 -10.50
N ALA A 336 4.36 0.37 -10.39
CA ALA A 336 4.27 1.79 -10.72
C ALA A 336 5.25 2.62 -9.88
N SER A 337 5.33 2.35 -8.58
CA SER A 337 6.28 3.02 -7.67
C SER A 337 7.74 2.67 -8.01
N ARG A 338 8.10 1.37 -8.08
CA ARG A 338 9.50 0.94 -8.36
C ARG A 338 10.00 1.24 -9.77
N LYS A 339 9.13 1.23 -10.79
CA LYS A 339 9.52 1.28 -12.21
C LYS A 339 9.13 2.58 -12.92
N LEU A 340 7.98 3.16 -12.59
CA LEU A 340 7.52 4.43 -13.18
C LEU A 340 7.76 5.65 -12.27
N ARG A 341 8.05 5.43 -10.98
CA ARG A 341 8.13 6.48 -9.93
C ARG A 341 6.80 7.23 -9.73
N ILE A 342 5.68 6.56 -10.00
CA ILE A 342 4.33 7.05 -9.73
C ILE A 342 3.89 6.45 -8.39
N ASN A 343 3.46 7.27 -7.44
CA ASN A 343 3.03 6.80 -6.12
C ASN A 343 1.71 6.00 -6.20
N ALA A 344 1.39 5.21 -5.18
CA ALA A 344 0.21 4.33 -5.16
C ALA A 344 -1.11 5.12 -5.32
N LYS A 345 -1.24 6.27 -4.66
CA LYS A 345 -2.46 7.12 -4.75
C LYS A 345 -2.70 7.62 -6.17
N GLU A 346 -1.66 8.10 -6.84
CA GLU A 346 -1.75 8.59 -8.22
C GLU A 346 -1.90 7.45 -9.22
N THR A 347 -1.25 6.31 -8.97
CA THR A 347 -1.42 5.07 -9.73
C THR A 347 -2.89 4.65 -9.76
N MET A 348 -3.55 4.60 -8.59
CA MET A 348 -4.97 4.24 -8.51
C MET A 348 -5.90 5.29 -9.12
N ARG A 349 -5.58 6.59 -8.97
CA ARG A 349 -6.33 7.68 -9.64
C ARG A 349 -6.29 7.54 -11.18
N ILE A 350 -5.13 7.21 -11.73
CA ILE A 350 -4.94 7.00 -13.17
C ILE A 350 -5.64 5.71 -13.60
N ALA A 351 -5.48 4.61 -12.87
CA ALA A 351 -6.08 3.34 -13.20
C ALA A 351 -7.62 3.41 -13.20
N GLU A 352 -8.25 4.07 -12.21
CA GLU A 352 -9.69 4.33 -12.22
C GLU A 352 -10.14 5.10 -13.47
N LYS A 353 -9.36 6.09 -13.92
CA LYS A 353 -9.67 6.86 -15.13
C LYS A 353 -9.58 5.98 -16.38
N LEU A 354 -8.53 5.17 -16.51
CA LEU A 354 -8.35 4.24 -17.63
C LEU A 354 -9.47 3.19 -17.70
N TYR A 355 -9.92 2.67 -16.54
CA TYR A 355 -11.08 1.78 -16.44
C TYR A 355 -12.40 2.50 -16.81
N THR A 356 -12.61 3.72 -16.32
CA THR A 356 -13.80 4.54 -16.64
C THR A 356 -13.88 4.87 -18.14
N GLN A 357 -12.73 4.97 -18.82
CA GLN A 357 -12.61 5.15 -20.27
C GLN A 357 -12.70 3.84 -21.07
N GLY A 358 -12.79 2.68 -20.40
CA GLY A 358 -12.87 1.35 -21.02
C GLY A 358 -11.57 0.87 -21.65
N TYR A 359 -10.40 1.29 -21.15
CA TYR A 359 -9.08 0.87 -21.64
C TYR A 359 -8.47 -0.30 -20.85
N ILE A 360 -8.81 -0.44 -19.58
CA ILE A 360 -8.38 -1.55 -18.72
C ILE A 360 -9.57 -2.15 -17.95
N SER A 361 -9.40 -3.36 -17.42
CA SER A 361 -10.32 -3.96 -16.46
C SER A 361 -10.26 -3.23 -15.10
N TYR A 362 -11.25 -3.51 -14.24
CA TYR A 362 -11.38 -2.86 -12.94
C TYR A 362 -10.11 -3.02 -12.08
N PRO A 363 -9.47 -1.93 -11.63
CA PRO A 363 -8.09 -1.96 -11.12
C PRO A 363 -7.97 -2.28 -9.62
N ARG A 364 -9.08 -2.62 -8.96
CA ARG A 364 -9.17 -2.89 -7.51
C ARG A 364 -9.57 -4.36 -7.32
N THR A 365 -8.60 -5.27 -7.38
CA THR A 365 -8.79 -6.73 -7.35
C THR A 365 -7.60 -7.44 -6.71
N GLU A 366 -7.89 -8.52 -6.00
CA GLU A 366 -6.90 -9.48 -5.46
C GLU A 366 -6.70 -10.68 -6.41
N THR A 367 -7.34 -10.69 -7.59
CA THR A 367 -7.26 -11.81 -8.54
C THR A 367 -6.00 -11.75 -9.38
N ASN A 368 -5.13 -12.75 -9.24
CA ASN A 368 -4.00 -13.01 -10.12
C ASN A 368 -4.16 -14.32 -10.93
N ILE A 369 -5.41 -14.76 -11.16
CA ILE A 369 -5.78 -15.89 -12.02
C ILE A 369 -6.75 -15.43 -13.11
N PHE A 370 -6.38 -15.54 -14.39
CA PHE A 370 -7.32 -15.27 -15.48
C PHE A 370 -8.44 -16.33 -15.53
N PRO A 371 -9.73 -15.94 -15.56
CA PRO A 371 -10.84 -16.88 -15.58
C PRO A 371 -10.97 -17.55 -16.95
N LYS A 372 -11.32 -18.84 -16.98
CA LYS A 372 -11.35 -19.69 -18.19
C LYS A 372 -12.27 -19.21 -19.33
N GLY A 373 -13.22 -18.32 -19.05
CA GLY A 373 -14.14 -17.74 -20.03
C GLY A 373 -13.68 -16.42 -20.64
N LEU A 374 -12.54 -15.86 -20.21
CA LEU A 374 -11.99 -14.63 -20.77
C LEU A 374 -11.18 -14.94 -22.04
N ASP A 375 -11.50 -14.25 -23.13
CA ASP A 375 -10.84 -14.44 -24.42
C ASP A 375 -9.51 -13.67 -24.47
N LEU A 376 -8.47 -14.30 -23.93
CA LEU A 376 -7.12 -13.75 -23.93
C LEU A 376 -6.56 -13.59 -25.35
N ALA A 377 -7.03 -14.36 -26.33
CA ALA A 377 -6.53 -14.27 -27.71
C ALA A 377 -7.01 -12.97 -28.37
N ALA A 378 -8.31 -12.67 -28.27
CA ALA A 378 -8.88 -11.40 -28.73
C ALA A 378 -8.25 -10.17 -28.02
N LEU A 379 -7.92 -10.30 -26.73
CA LEU A 379 -7.24 -9.23 -25.97
C LEU A 379 -5.79 -9.01 -26.42
N VAL A 380 -5.07 -10.06 -26.83
CA VAL A 380 -3.74 -9.93 -27.45
C VAL A 380 -3.85 -9.38 -28.87
N GLU A 381 -4.84 -9.82 -29.66
CA GLU A 381 -5.08 -9.38 -31.04
C GLU A 381 -5.30 -7.86 -31.14
N GLN A 382 -6.07 -7.27 -30.22
CA GLN A 382 -6.26 -5.82 -30.13
C GLN A 382 -4.95 -5.03 -29.99
N GLN A 383 -3.89 -5.62 -29.42
CA GLN A 383 -2.61 -4.95 -29.18
C GLN A 383 -1.63 -5.06 -30.37
N THR A 384 -1.99 -5.76 -31.45
CA THR A 384 -1.10 -6.05 -32.60
C THR A 384 -0.76 -4.85 -33.48
N SER A 385 -1.51 -3.76 -33.34
CA SER A 385 -1.38 -2.50 -34.08
C SER A 385 -0.34 -1.53 -33.50
N ASP A 386 0.07 -1.70 -32.23
CA ASP A 386 0.98 -0.74 -31.58
C ASP A 386 2.41 -0.82 -32.17
N PRO A 387 3.06 0.31 -32.51
CA PRO A 387 4.40 0.29 -33.08
C PRO A 387 5.51 -0.19 -32.12
N ARG A 388 5.27 -0.20 -30.79
CA ARG A 388 6.24 -0.55 -29.74
C ARG A 388 6.15 -2.01 -29.27
N TRP A 389 5.01 -2.67 -29.46
CA TRP A 389 4.77 -4.04 -28.99
C TRP A 389 3.89 -4.92 -29.90
N GLY A 390 3.26 -4.37 -30.94
CA GLY A 390 2.32 -5.10 -31.77
C GLY A 390 2.92 -6.28 -32.54
N ALA A 391 4.20 -6.20 -32.89
CA ALA A 391 4.96 -7.33 -33.43
C ALA A 391 5.11 -8.48 -32.42
N PHE A 392 5.29 -8.17 -31.12
CA PHE A 392 5.34 -9.17 -30.06
C PHE A 392 3.97 -9.79 -29.78
N ALA A 393 2.91 -8.97 -29.81
CA ALA A 393 1.53 -9.44 -29.69
C ALA A 393 1.18 -10.44 -30.82
N ARG A 394 1.56 -10.16 -32.08
CA ARG A 394 1.43 -11.11 -33.20
C ARG A 394 2.22 -12.41 -32.95
N SER A 395 3.45 -12.30 -32.46
CA SER A 395 4.28 -13.47 -32.15
C SER A 395 3.66 -14.40 -31.09
N ILE A 396 2.90 -13.88 -30.11
CA ILE A 396 2.14 -14.71 -29.16
C ILE A 396 1.07 -15.54 -29.87
N LEU A 397 0.32 -14.93 -30.79
CA LEU A 397 -0.73 -15.61 -31.56
C LEU A 397 -0.14 -16.67 -32.49
N GLU A 398 0.92 -16.32 -33.23
CA GLU A 398 1.67 -17.20 -34.13
C GLU A 398 2.30 -18.40 -33.38
N GLN A 399 2.69 -18.24 -32.13
CA GLN A 399 3.32 -19.28 -31.30
C GLN A 399 2.32 -20.21 -30.56
N GLY A 400 1.06 -20.24 -30.97
CA GLY A 400 0.01 -21.10 -30.41
C GLY A 400 -0.91 -20.41 -29.40
N GLY A 401 -0.83 -19.07 -29.28
CA GLY A 401 -1.72 -18.27 -28.44
C GLY A 401 -1.19 -17.97 -27.03
N PRO A 402 -1.95 -17.21 -26.23
CA PRO A 402 -1.54 -16.74 -24.91
C PRO A 402 -1.44 -17.87 -23.88
N THR A 403 -0.31 -17.92 -23.18
CA THR A 403 0.00 -18.89 -22.11
C THR A 403 0.22 -18.19 -20.76
N PRO A 404 -0.85 -17.63 -20.13
CA PRO A 404 -0.73 -16.80 -18.93
C PRO A 404 -0.06 -17.51 -17.75
N ARG A 405 0.81 -16.80 -17.03
CA ARG A 405 1.34 -17.25 -15.73
C ARG A 405 0.41 -16.83 -14.59
N ASN A 406 -0.62 -17.62 -14.33
CA ASN A 406 -1.51 -17.40 -13.19
C ASN A 406 -0.78 -17.53 -11.83
N GLY A 407 -1.28 -16.84 -10.81
CA GLY A 407 -0.96 -17.01 -9.40
C GLY A 407 -1.91 -17.99 -8.71
N ASN A 408 -2.30 -17.66 -7.48
CA ASN A 408 -3.06 -18.53 -6.58
C ASN A 408 -4.24 -17.83 -5.87
N GLN A 409 -4.54 -16.56 -6.18
CA GLN A 409 -5.60 -15.78 -5.55
C GLN A 409 -6.70 -15.41 -6.56
N SER A 410 -7.95 -15.38 -6.08
CA SER A 410 -9.06 -14.78 -6.81
C SER A 410 -10.21 -14.39 -5.87
N ASP A 411 -10.69 -13.16 -6.03
CA ASP A 411 -11.83 -12.57 -5.33
C ASP A 411 -13.21 -13.07 -5.83
N GLN A 412 -13.23 -13.90 -6.89
CA GLN A 412 -14.44 -14.37 -7.59
C GLN A 412 -15.35 -13.26 -8.17
N ALA A 413 -14.89 -12.01 -8.20
CA ALA A 413 -15.62 -10.85 -8.70
C ALA A 413 -15.00 -10.26 -9.97
N HIS A 414 -13.66 -10.26 -10.05
CA HIS A 414 -12.88 -9.56 -11.06
C HIS A 414 -11.76 -10.44 -11.65
N PRO A 415 -11.45 -10.30 -12.96
CA PRO A 415 -10.23 -10.83 -13.54
C PRO A 415 -9.02 -9.97 -13.14
N PRO A 416 -7.78 -10.46 -13.34
CA PRO A 416 -6.56 -9.66 -13.17
C PRO A 416 -6.59 -8.38 -14.01
N ILE A 417 -5.80 -7.38 -13.63
CA ILE A 417 -5.71 -6.09 -14.31
C ILE A 417 -5.06 -6.27 -15.70
N HIS A 418 -5.83 -6.03 -16.76
CA HIS A 418 -5.41 -6.22 -18.14
C HIS A 418 -5.99 -5.14 -19.06
N PRO A 419 -5.39 -4.88 -20.25
CA PRO A 419 -5.96 -3.96 -21.22
C PRO A 419 -7.17 -4.58 -21.91
N THR A 420 -8.29 -3.85 -21.92
CA THR A 420 -9.58 -4.29 -22.46
C THR A 420 -9.93 -3.63 -23.80
N LYS A 421 -9.20 -2.56 -24.14
CA LYS A 421 -9.27 -1.84 -25.42
C LYS A 421 -7.91 -1.23 -25.78
N TYR A 422 -7.52 -1.29 -27.05
CA TYR A 422 -6.34 -0.56 -27.56
C TYR A 422 -6.56 0.96 -27.64
N THR A 423 -5.50 1.74 -27.35
CA THR A 423 -5.44 3.18 -27.60
C THR A 423 -4.00 3.69 -27.73
N ASP A 424 -3.81 4.63 -28.64
CA ASP A 424 -2.61 5.46 -28.81
C ASP A 424 -2.79 6.89 -28.28
N SER A 425 -4.02 7.30 -27.94
CA SER A 425 -4.38 8.69 -27.65
C SER A 425 -4.04 9.18 -26.23
N LEU A 426 -3.41 8.33 -25.41
CA LEU A 426 -3.05 8.64 -24.02
C LEU A 426 -1.75 9.43 -23.95
N GLN A 427 -1.61 10.30 -22.94
CA GLN A 427 -0.43 11.14 -22.72
C GLN A 427 0.03 11.10 -21.27
N GLY A 428 1.29 11.47 -21.01
CA GLY A 428 1.86 11.59 -19.67
C GLY A 428 1.79 10.29 -18.86
N ASP A 429 1.54 10.39 -17.56
CA ASP A 429 1.49 9.22 -16.68
C ASP A 429 0.33 8.26 -16.99
N GLU A 430 -0.73 8.73 -17.65
CA GLU A 430 -1.84 7.88 -18.12
C GLU A 430 -1.36 6.94 -19.24
N GLN A 431 -0.53 7.43 -20.15
CA GLN A 431 0.15 6.62 -21.16
C GLN A 431 1.15 5.65 -20.54
N ARG A 432 1.95 6.12 -19.57
CA ARG A 432 3.01 5.32 -18.92
C ARG A 432 2.44 4.16 -18.10
N LEU A 433 1.33 4.37 -17.40
CA LEU A 433 0.68 3.30 -16.64
C LEU A 433 -0.04 2.31 -17.55
N TYR A 434 -0.71 2.80 -18.61
CA TYR A 434 -1.31 1.92 -19.62
C TYR A 434 -0.25 1.06 -20.33
N GLU A 435 0.88 1.64 -20.74
CA GLU A 435 2.00 0.90 -21.33
C GLU A 435 2.58 -0.16 -20.37
N LEU A 436 2.70 0.14 -19.07
CA LEU A 436 3.08 -0.87 -18.08
C LEU A 436 2.09 -2.04 -18.04
N ILE A 437 0.77 -1.76 -17.96
CA ILE A 437 -0.29 -2.78 -17.89
C ILE A 437 -0.30 -3.64 -19.16
N VAL A 438 -0.23 -3.03 -20.36
CA VAL A 438 -0.21 -3.76 -21.64
C VAL A 438 1.04 -4.64 -21.75
N ARG A 439 2.23 -4.09 -21.47
CA ARG A 439 3.48 -4.86 -21.54
C ARG A 439 3.49 -6.00 -20.51
N HIS A 440 2.95 -5.78 -19.32
CA HIS A 440 2.82 -6.81 -18.28
C HIS A 440 1.87 -7.94 -18.71
N PHE A 441 0.72 -7.60 -19.30
CA PHE A 441 -0.24 -8.56 -19.86
C PHE A 441 0.39 -9.42 -20.96
N LEU A 442 1.02 -8.79 -21.97
CA LEU A 442 1.70 -9.50 -23.06
C LEU A 442 2.85 -10.37 -22.55
N ALA A 443 3.61 -9.89 -21.56
CA ALA A 443 4.69 -10.65 -20.94
C ALA A 443 4.18 -11.88 -20.17
N CYS A 444 3.12 -11.73 -19.37
CA CYS A 444 2.48 -12.83 -18.64
C CYS A 444 1.93 -13.90 -19.60
N CYS A 445 1.35 -13.49 -20.73
CA CYS A 445 0.85 -14.37 -21.79
C CYS A 445 1.94 -15.01 -22.66
N SER A 446 3.20 -14.57 -22.55
CA SER A 446 4.33 -15.10 -23.33
C SER A 446 4.98 -16.33 -22.67
N ARG A 447 6.22 -16.65 -23.06
CA ARG A 447 7.02 -17.76 -22.53
C ARG A 447 8.10 -17.23 -21.58
N ASP A 448 8.51 -18.05 -20.61
CA ASP A 448 9.62 -17.71 -19.71
C ASP A 448 10.93 -17.61 -20.49
N ALA A 449 11.81 -16.67 -20.12
CA ALA A 449 13.11 -16.53 -20.76
C ALA A 449 14.00 -17.75 -20.45
N GLN A 450 14.77 -18.21 -21.43
CA GLN A 450 15.60 -19.41 -21.34
C GLN A 450 17.08 -19.08 -21.53
N GLY A 451 17.93 -19.76 -20.78
CA GLY A 451 19.37 -19.56 -20.79
C GLY A 451 20.12 -20.74 -20.20
N GLN A 452 21.44 -20.62 -20.19
CA GLN A 452 22.37 -21.63 -19.73
C GLN A 452 23.30 -21.01 -18.69
N GLU A 453 23.18 -21.47 -17.45
CA GLU A 453 24.01 -21.02 -16.32
C GLU A 453 25.21 -21.96 -16.18
N THR A 454 26.40 -21.44 -16.42
CA THR A 454 27.67 -22.17 -16.29
C THR A 454 28.39 -21.72 -15.03
N THR A 455 28.85 -22.67 -14.24
CA THR A 455 29.56 -22.46 -12.98
C THR A 455 30.91 -23.16 -13.05
N VAL A 456 31.98 -22.40 -12.82
CA VAL A 456 33.37 -22.89 -12.81
C VAL A 456 33.88 -22.78 -11.38
N GLU A 457 34.30 -23.91 -10.81
CA GLU A 457 34.91 -23.98 -9.48
C GLU A 457 36.41 -24.26 -9.59
N ILE A 458 37.21 -23.46 -8.87
CA ILE A 458 38.65 -23.59 -8.78
C ILE A 458 39.08 -23.86 -7.33
N ASP A 459 40.19 -24.58 -7.18
CA ASP A 459 40.93 -24.80 -5.94
C ASP A 459 42.25 -24.04 -6.00
N ILE A 460 42.55 -23.26 -4.96
CA ILE A 460 43.86 -22.66 -4.70
C ILE A 460 44.18 -23.01 -3.25
N ALA A 461 45.27 -23.74 -3.01
CA ALA A 461 45.69 -24.16 -1.67
C ALA A 461 44.57 -24.75 -0.77
N GLN A 462 43.69 -25.59 -1.34
CA GLN A 462 42.49 -26.19 -0.71
C GLN A 462 41.31 -25.23 -0.47
N GLU A 463 41.46 -23.93 -0.72
CA GLU A 463 40.37 -22.96 -0.70
C GLU A 463 39.64 -22.89 -2.05
N ARG A 464 38.31 -22.75 -2.00
CA ARG A 464 37.44 -22.86 -3.17
C ARG A 464 36.85 -21.53 -3.60
N PHE A 465 36.93 -21.26 -4.90
CA PHE A 465 36.38 -20.05 -5.51
C PHE A 465 35.53 -20.41 -6.73
N VAL A 466 34.49 -19.63 -7.00
CA VAL A 466 33.46 -19.95 -7.98
C VAL A 466 33.16 -18.75 -8.87
N ALA A 467 33.30 -18.93 -10.18
CA ALA A 467 32.80 -18.00 -11.18
C ALA A 467 31.46 -18.50 -11.72
N HIS A 468 30.48 -17.60 -11.80
CA HIS A 468 29.20 -17.84 -12.49
C HIS A 468 29.14 -17.03 -13.78
N GLY A 469 28.65 -17.69 -14.83
CA GLY A 469 28.33 -17.13 -16.13
C GLY A 469 26.95 -17.55 -16.61
N LEU A 470 26.40 -16.77 -17.53
CA LEU A 470 25.08 -16.94 -18.09
C LEU A 470 25.09 -16.59 -19.58
N VAL A 471 24.45 -17.43 -20.39
CA VAL A 471 24.14 -17.15 -21.80
C VAL A 471 22.63 -17.29 -22.00
N ILE A 472 21.97 -16.26 -22.52
CA ILE A 472 20.54 -16.23 -22.78
C ILE A 472 20.28 -16.83 -24.16
N LEU A 473 19.57 -17.96 -24.18
CA LEU A 473 19.26 -18.72 -25.39
C LEU A 473 17.96 -18.24 -26.06
N ALA A 474 17.00 -17.76 -25.26
CA ALA A 474 15.76 -17.15 -25.75
C ALA A 474 15.25 -16.10 -24.75
N ARG A 475 15.10 -14.85 -25.22
CA ARG A 475 14.72 -13.71 -24.38
C ARG A 475 13.23 -13.67 -24.03
N ASN A 476 12.37 -14.10 -24.97
CA ASN A 476 10.92 -14.29 -24.78
C ASN A 476 10.26 -13.05 -24.13
N TYR A 477 9.64 -13.16 -22.94
CA TYR A 477 8.94 -12.04 -22.29
C TYR A 477 9.79 -10.77 -22.09
N LEU A 478 11.13 -10.89 -22.04
CA LEU A 478 12.05 -9.76 -21.86
C LEU A 478 12.11 -8.81 -23.07
N ASP A 479 11.56 -9.20 -24.23
CA ASP A 479 11.56 -8.36 -25.43
C ASP A 479 10.36 -7.40 -25.47
N VAL A 480 9.31 -7.68 -24.67
CA VAL A 480 8.18 -6.74 -24.46
C VAL A 480 8.24 -6.03 -23.11
N TYR A 481 8.97 -6.57 -22.13
CA TYR A 481 8.91 -6.16 -20.72
C TYR A 481 10.24 -5.56 -20.21
N PRO A 482 10.61 -4.33 -20.62
CA PRO A 482 11.91 -3.70 -20.32
C PRO A 482 12.12 -3.36 -18.83
N TYR A 483 11.07 -3.46 -18.01
CA TYR A 483 11.13 -3.27 -16.57
C TYR A 483 11.95 -4.36 -15.86
N ASP A 484 12.21 -5.49 -16.54
CA ASP A 484 12.96 -6.62 -16.02
C ASP A 484 14.29 -6.77 -16.76
N HIS A 485 15.40 -6.72 -16.01
CA HIS A 485 16.72 -6.94 -16.59
C HIS A 485 17.13 -8.41 -16.53
N TRP A 486 17.75 -8.89 -17.60
CA TRP A 486 18.52 -10.14 -17.67
C TRP A 486 19.57 -9.94 -18.75
N SER A 487 20.83 -10.22 -18.43
CA SER A 487 22.00 -9.90 -19.25
C SER A 487 22.97 -11.06 -19.28
N ASP A 488 23.64 -11.23 -20.41
CA ASP A 488 24.68 -12.24 -20.56
C ASP A 488 25.89 -11.90 -19.70
N LYS A 489 26.49 -12.95 -19.15
CA LYS A 489 27.82 -12.93 -18.56
C LYS A 489 28.55 -14.16 -19.08
N VAL A 490 29.06 -14.07 -20.31
CA VAL A 490 29.85 -15.13 -20.91
C VAL A 490 31.09 -15.37 -20.03
N LEU A 491 31.40 -16.64 -19.75
CA LEU A 491 32.69 -17.02 -19.17
C LEU A 491 33.58 -17.60 -20.28
N PRO A 492 34.91 -17.36 -20.22
CA PRO A 492 35.89 -18.10 -21.01
C PRO A 492 35.74 -19.62 -20.87
N GLY A 493 36.27 -20.35 -21.85
CA GLY A 493 36.40 -21.81 -21.76
C GLY A 493 37.39 -22.20 -20.65
N TYR A 494 36.90 -22.92 -19.64
CA TYR A 494 37.71 -23.60 -18.64
C TYR A 494 37.50 -25.11 -18.76
N GLU A 495 38.59 -25.88 -18.79
CA GLU A 495 38.54 -27.34 -18.78
C GLU A 495 38.79 -27.90 -17.39
N ARG A 496 38.09 -28.99 -17.04
CA ARG A 496 38.24 -29.66 -15.73
C ARG A 496 39.64 -30.28 -15.61
N GLY A 497 40.33 -30.00 -14.52
CA GLY A 497 41.71 -30.41 -14.28
C GLY A 497 42.77 -29.49 -14.88
N SER A 498 42.38 -28.48 -15.68
CA SER A 498 43.31 -27.46 -16.15
C SER A 498 43.84 -26.61 -14.99
N ARG A 499 45.04 -26.07 -15.15
CA ARG A 499 45.70 -25.19 -14.16
C ARG A 499 46.06 -23.87 -14.80
N PHE A 500 45.88 -22.78 -14.06
CA PHE A 500 46.24 -21.44 -14.49
C PHE A 500 46.79 -20.60 -13.33
N GLN A 501 47.43 -19.48 -13.66
CA GLN A 501 47.89 -18.49 -12.70
C GLN A 501 46.83 -17.36 -12.64
N PRO A 502 46.19 -17.11 -11.49
CA PRO A 502 45.34 -15.94 -11.31
C PRO A 502 46.12 -14.64 -11.54
N SER A 503 45.44 -13.63 -12.08
CA SER A 503 45.99 -12.28 -12.29
C SER A 503 46.16 -11.53 -10.98
N THR A 504 45.15 -11.56 -10.11
CA THR A 504 45.26 -11.09 -8.73
C THR A 504 44.64 -12.09 -7.76
N VAL A 505 45.26 -12.21 -6.59
CA VAL A 505 44.72 -12.84 -5.38
C VAL A 505 44.90 -11.80 -4.29
N GLU A 506 43.80 -11.35 -3.68
CA GLU A 506 43.79 -10.21 -2.78
C GLU A 506 42.92 -10.51 -1.56
N MET A 507 43.41 -10.22 -0.36
CA MET A 507 42.52 -10.06 0.80
C MET A 507 41.94 -8.65 0.76
N VAL A 508 40.64 -8.54 0.55
CA VAL A 508 39.92 -7.25 0.52
C VAL A 508 38.94 -7.14 1.68
N ASP A 509 38.95 -5.96 2.29
CA ASP A 509 38.09 -5.62 3.41
C ASP A 509 36.73 -5.13 2.91
N GLY A 510 35.70 -5.30 3.75
CA GLY A 510 34.37 -4.78 3.55
C GLY A 510 33.66 -4.59 4.89
N GLU A 511 32.54 -3.88 4.88
CA GLU A 511 31.78 -3.54 6.08
C GLU A 511 30.31 -3.93 5.87
N THR A 512 29.65 -4.45 6.90
CA THR A 512 28.21 -4.73 6.82
C THR A 512 27.43 -3.41 6.78
N SER A 513 26.59 -3.24 5.75
CA SER A 513 25.73 -2.05 5.63
C SER A 513 24.42 -2.22 6.42
N PRO A 514 23.87 -1.15 7.04
CA PRO A 514 22.54 -1.17 7.63
C PRO A 514 21.46 -1.40 6.55
N PRO A 515 20.25 -1.85 6.95
CA PRO A 515 19.13 -1.91 6.02
C PRO A 515 18.76 -0.51 5.52
N GLN A 516 18.21 -0.40 4.31
CA GLN A 516 17.73 0.89 3.78
C GLN A 516 16.40 1.29 4.45
N LEU A 517 16.03 2.57 4.41
CA LEU A 517 14.67 3.01 4.75
C LEU A 517 13.64 2.31 3.84
N LEU A 518 12.39 2.20 4.30
CA LEU A 518 11.32 1.62 3.48
C LEU A 518 11.03 2.53 2.29
N THR A 519 11.04 1.97 1.08
CA THR A 519 10.32 2.57 -0.05
C THR A 519 8.81 2.34 0.12
N GLU A 520 8.01 3.07 -0.64
CA GLU A 520 6.56 2.87 -0.71
C GLU A 520 6.19 1.40 -1.02
N ALA A 521 6.89 0.79 -1.99
CA ALA A 521 6.69 -0.61 -2.36
C ALA A 521 7.10 -1.61 -1.26
N ASP A 522 8.10 -1.29 -0.43
CA ASP A 522 8.47 -2.11 0.73
C ASP A 522 7.41 -2.00 1.84
N LEU A 523 6.87 -0.81 2.07
CA LEU A 523 5.81 -0.59 3.05
C LEU A 523 4.52 -1.31 2.64
N ILE A 524 4.14 -1.22 1.36
CA ILE A 524 3.03 -1.99 0.77
C ILE A 524 3.24 -3.50 0.97
N ALA A 525 4.44 -4.02 0.67
CA ALA A 525 4.77 -5.44 0.85
C ALA A 525 4.72 -5.88 2.33
N LEU A 526 5.04 -5.00 3.29
CA LEU A 526 4.88 -5.28 4.72
C LEU A 526 3.41 -5.27 5.14
N MET A 527 2.60 -4.31 4.66
CA MET A 527 1.17 -4.26 4.94
C MET A 527 0.45 -5.51 4.41
N GLU A 528 0.73 -5.89 3.16
CA GLU A 528 0.30 -7.13 2.50
C GLU A 528 0.66 -8.38 3.33
N LYS A 529 1.96 -8.55 3.65
CA LYS A 529 2.50 -9.69 4.40
C LYS A 529 1.85 -9.84 5.79
N HIS A 530 1.49 -8.74 6.44
CA HIS A 530 0.89 -8.73 7.77
C HIS A 530 -0.65 -8.65 7.75
N GLY A 531 -1.29 -8.75 6.58
CA GLY A 531 -2.74 -8.78 6.44
C GLY A 531 -3.45 -7.47 6.80
N ILE A 532 -2.73 -6.34 6.87
CA ILE A 532 -3.32 -5.04 7.17
C ILE A 532 -3.61 -4.28 5.89
N GLY A 533 -4.80 -3.69 5.81
CA GLY A 533 -5.19 -2.81 4.72
C GLY A 533 -5.65 -3.48 3.42
N GLN A 534 -5.63 -4.82 3.31
CA GLN A 534 -6.27 -5.58 2.22
C GLN A 534 -7.73 -5.13 2.01
N TRP A 535 -8.49 -5.00 3.11
CA TRP A 535 -9.87 -4.49 3.11
C TRP A 535 -10.05 -3.02 2.73
N LEU A 536 -8.99 -2.29 2.39
CA LEU A 536 -9.02 -0.85 2.07
C LEU A 536 -8.82 -0.57 0.57
N VAL A 537 -8.71 -1.62 -0.25
CA VAL A 537 -8.54 -1.57 -1.70
C VAL A 537 -9.78 -1.06 -2.45
N GLY A 538 -10.93 -0.87 -1.79
CA GLY A 538 -12.17 -0.34 -2.39
C GLY A 538 -12.32 1.20 -2.40
N VAL A 539 -11.82 1.91 -1.38
CA VAL A 539 -12.36 3.26 -1.05
C VAL A 539 -12.15 4.29 -2.17
N GLY A 540 -13.27 4.84 -2.64
CA GLY A 540 -13.37 5.73 -3.81
C GLY A 540 -12.93 7.18 -3.57
N PRO A 541 -13.00 8.06 -4.60
CA PRO A 541 -12.25 9.32 -4.62
C PRO A 541 -12.49 10.32 -3.48
N GLY A 542 -13.69 10.34 -2.88
CA GLY A 542 -14.02 11.23 -1.77
C GLY A 542 -13.35 10.86 -0.44
N GLY A 543 -13.00 9.58 -0.26
CA GLY A 543 -12.25 9.06 0.88
C GLY A 543 -11.04 8.31 0.36
N SER A 544 -10.00 9.04 -0.06
CA SER A 544 -8.83 8.50 -0.77
C SER A 544 -8.41 7.12 -0.25
N GLY A 545 -8.41 6.12 -1.15
CA GLY A 545 -8.18 4.69 -0.88
C GLY A 545 -7.33 4.44 0.35
N ALA A 546 -7.90 3.88 1.41
CA ALA A 546 -7.28 3.99 2.74
C ALA A 546 -5.96 3.20 2.88
N PHE A 547 -5.63 2.31 1.91
CA PHE A 547 -4.30 1.75 1.72
C PHE A 547 -3.31 2.81 1.18
N PRO A 548 -3.45 3.35 -0.06
CA PRO A 548 -2.72 4.53 -0.50
C PRO A 548 -2.72 5.73 0.45
N ALA A 549 -3.79 5.96 1.22
CA ALA A 549 -3.89 7.13 2.10
C ALA A 549 -3.28 6.90 3.49
N ALA A 550 -3.21 5.68 4.01
CA ALA A 550 -2.36 5.38 5.17
C ALA A 550 -0.89 5.61 4.77
N VAL A 551 -0.47 5.08 3.62
CA VAL A 551 0.88 5.23 3.06
C VAL A 551 1.19 6.71 2.74
N THR A 552 0.31 7.42 2.01
CA THR A 552 0.50 8.83 1.64
C THR A 552 0.40 9.76 2.85
N ARG A 553 -0.38 9.45 3.90
CA ARG A 553 -0.30 10.21 5.16
C ARG A 553 1.03 9.97 5.84
N VAL A 554 1.44 8.71 6.05
CA VAL A 554 2.70 8.38 6.74
C VAL A 554 3.93 8.97 6.04
N LEU A 555 3.95 9.00 4.70
CA LEU A 555 5.05 9.59 3.92
C LEU A 555 4.89 11.10 3.64
N GLY A 556 3.65 11.61 3.62
CA GLY A 556 3.32 12.99 3.26
C GLY A 556 3.13 13.96 4.44
N SER A 557 2.83 13.45 5.65
CA SER A 557 2.94 14.21 6.89
C SER A 557 4.36 14.17 7.47
N THR A 558 5.31 13.60 6.73
CA THR A 558 6.75 13.67 7.00
C THR A 558 7.45 14.40 5.86
N PRO A 559 7.54 15.75 5.88
CA PRO A 559 8.59 16.41 5.13
C PRO A 559 9.92 15.83 5.62
N ALA A 560 10.68 15.19 4.72
CA ALA A 560 11.86 14.39 5.08
C ALA A 560 12.88 15.08 6.02
N PRO A 561 13.09 16.42 5.97
CA PRO A 561 13.96 17.11 6.93
C PRO A 561 13.45 17.17 8.38
N GLU A 562 12.14 17.16 8.64
CA GLU A 562 11.60 17.45 9.98
C GLU A 562 11.63 16.25 10.93
N LEU A 563 11.51 15.03 10.41
CA LEU A 563 11.79 13.83 11.20
C LEU A 563 13.25 13.81 11.68
N GLN A 564 14.16 14.34 10.86
CA GLN A 564 15.58 14.44 11.17
C GLN A 564 15.81 15.52 12.25
N GLY A 565 15.37 16.76 12.02
CA GLY A 565 15.53 17.85 12.99
C GLY A 565 14.77 17.67 14.30
N GLY A 566 13.55 17.12 14.28
CA GLY A 566 12.73 16.89 15.48
C GLY A 566 13.29 15.81 16.40
N LEU A 567 13.80 14.71 15.83
CA LEU A 567 14.43 13.65 16.63
C LEU A 567 15.84 14.04 17.12
N GLU A 568 16.59 14.84 16.34
CA GLU A 568 17.86 15.41 16.81
C GLU A 568 17.66 16.33 18.03
N GLN A 569 16.64 17.18 18.04
CA GLN A 569 16.34 18.05 19.20
C GLN A 569 15.91 17.27 20.45
N LEU A 570 15.11 16.20 20.29
CA LEU A 570 14.72 15.33 21.40
C LEU A 570 15.90 14.50 21.92
N GLY A 571 16.74 13.97 21.04
CA GLY A 571 17.97 13.26 21.41
C GLY A 571 18.97 14.15 22.14
N ALA A 572 19.18 15.38 21.66
CA ALA A 572 20.08 16.35 22.29
C ALA A 572 19.64 16.73 23.72
N ARG A 573 18.33 16.84 23.98
CA ARG A 573 17.81 17.11 25.34
C ARG A 573 17.88 15.88 26.27
N ALA A 574 17.86 14.66 25.74
CA ALA A 574 18.01 13.43 26.53
C ALA A 574 19.47 13.08 26.87
N GLY A 575 20.42 13.36 25.97
CA GLY A 575 21.84 13.00 26.16
C GLY A 575 22.63 13.89 27.15
N CYS A 576 22.10 15.06 27.51
CA CYS A 576 22.86 16.16 28.13
C CYS A 576 23.17 16.00 29.65
N ARG A 577 23.40 14.76 30.12
CA ARG A 577 23.94 14.46 31.47
C ARG A 577 24.96 13.31 31.52
N ALA A 578 25.41 12.77 30.38
CA ALA A 578 26.22 11.55 30.34
C ALA A 578 27.44 11.56 29.40
N CYS A 579 27.99 12.72 29.00
CA CYS A 579 29.22 12.76 28.20
C CYS A 579 30.10 14.04 28.32
N GLU A 580 30.40 14.50 29.53
CA GLU A 580 31.46 15.52 29.72
C GLU A 580 32.85 14.88 29.87
N ARG A 581 33.57 14.71 28.75
CA ARG A 581 35.05 14.87 28.64
C ARG A 581 35.55 14.65 27.21
N LYS A 582 36.40 15.59 26.75
CA LYS A 582 37.29 15.51 25.57
C LYS A 582 36.62 15.27 24.19
N SER A 583 36.47 16.34 23.40
CA SER A 583 37.44 16.66 22.32
C SER A 583 36.93 17.80 21.44
N THR A 584 37.74 18.85 21.25
CA THR A 584 37.36 20.04 20.47
C THR A 584 38.05 20.06 19.12
N VAL A 585 37.32 19.76 18.03
CA VAL A 585 37.77 20.05 16.65
C VAL A 585 36.57 20.55 15.84
N GLN A 586 36.69 21.72 15.23
CA GLN A 586 35.68 22.29 14.34
C GLN A 586 35.84 21.75 12.92
N VAL A 587 34.74 21.39 12.25
CA VAL A 587 34.69 21.23 10.79
C VAL A 587 33.62 22.18 10.24
N ALA A 588 34.02 23.43 9.99
CA ALA A 588 33.14 24.43 9.39
C ALA A 588 33.01 24.19 7.89
N ARG A 589 31.80 23.88 7.41
CA ARG A 589 31.50 23.84 5.97
C ARG A 589 31.38 25.26 5.40
N SER A 590 32.24 25.52 4.43
CA SER A 590 32.20 26.62 3.46
C SER A 590 30.83 27.21 3.13
N PHE A 591 30.66 28.50 3.38
CA PHE A 591 29.98 29.43 2.47
C PHE A 591 30.65 30.80 2.53
N LEU A 592 30.94 31.38 1.36
CA LEU A 592 31.56 32.69 1.19
C LEU A 592 30.53 33.68 0.62
N PRO A 593 30.63 34.97 0.98
CA PRO A 593 30.76 35.96 -0.08
C PRO A 593 32.00 36.87 0.08
N ARG A 594 32.32 37.56 -1.02
CA ARG A 594 33.53 38.37 -1.27
C ARG A 594 33.82 39.45 -0.21
N ALA A 595 35.08 39.53 0.23
CA ALA A 595 35.73 40.81 0.57
C ALA A 595 37.27 40.73 0.40
N THR A 596 37.89 41.89 0.17
CA THR A 596 39.28 42.13 -0.25
C THR A 596 40.40 41.74 0.74
N ALA A 597 41.42 41.08 0.19
CA ALA A 597 42.87 41.15 0.47
C ALA A 597 43.44 41.80 1.76
N LEU A 598 44.40 41.12 2.42
CA LEU A 598 45.80 41.59 2.62
C LEU A 598 46.76 40.55 3.26
N ARG A 599 48.02 40.54 2.78
CA ARG A 599 49.33 40.12 3.35
C ARG A 599 49.49 38.94 4.38
N ARG A 600 50.42 38.03 4.03
CA ARG A 600 51.31 37.18 4.89
C ARG A 600 52.37 38.06 5.63
N PRO A 601 53.10 37.64 6.72
CA PRO A 601 53.73 36.33 7.01
C PRO A 601 53.36 35.71 8.40
N ARG A 602 53.78 34.52 8.89
CA ARG A 602 54.73 33.41 8.53
C ARG A 602 56.00 33.30 9.44
N VAL A 603 56.23 32.08 9.98
CA VAL A 603 57.45 31.49 10.60
C VAL A 603 57.67 31.61 12.12
N GLY A 604 57.95 30.46 12.77
CA GLY A 604 58.69 30.30 14.05
C GLY A 604 57.96 29.47 15.14
N SER A 605 58.58 28.59 15.94
CA SER A 605 59.75 27.69 15.79
C SER A 605 59.97 26.83 17.07
N CYS A 606 60.59 25.64 16.95
CA CYS A 606 61.25 24.85 18.04
C CYS A 606 60.37 24.14 19.11
N LEU A 607 60.83 23.12 19.89
CA LEU A 607 61.84 22.03 19.73
C LEU A 607 61.68 20.96 20.87
N LEU A 608 61.59 19.66 20.52
CA LEU A 608 62.06 18.46 21.29
C LEU A 608 61.50 18.19 22.74
N PRO A 609 61.98 17.19 23.54
CA PRO A 609 61.50 15.79 23.49
C PRO A 609 61.30 15.09 24.88
N LEU A 610 61.49 13.74 24.95
CA LEU A 610 61.47 12.78 26.10
C LEU A 610 60.09 12.14 26.42
N GLY A 611 59.95 10.86 26.82
CA GLY A 611 60.87 9.70 26.77
C GLY A 611 60.58 8.59 27.83
N VAL A 612 60.71 7.29 27.47
CA VAL A 612 60.83 6.07 28.36
C VAL A 612 59.53 5.63 29.12
N SER A 613 59.25 4.36 29.51
CA SER A 613 59.43 2.98 28.94
C SER A 613 58.71 1.90 29.82
N ALA A 614 58.57 0.64 29.34
CA ALA A 614 58.16 -0.62 30.03
C ALA A 614 56.70 -0.71 30.58
N GLY A 615 56.10 -1.89 30.85
CA GLY A 615 56.47 -3.31 30.58
C GLY A 615 55.43 -4.32 31.18
N PRO A 616 55.20 -5.53 30.60
CA PRO A 616 54.11 -6.45 31.01
C PRO A 616 54.56 -7.69 31.83
N PRO A 617 53.61 -8.52 32.32
CA PRO A 617 53.71 -9.99 32.10
C PRO A 617 52.37 -10.70 31.78
N CYS A 618 52.42 -12.03 31.58
CA CYS A 618 51.35 -12.90 31.03
C CYS A 618 50.88 -14.02 32.05
N PRO A 619 50.49 -15.27 31.68
CA PRO A 619 49.09 -15.64 31.33
C PRO A 619 48.52 -16.96 31.96
N GLY A 620 47.19 -17.16 31.80
CA GLY A 620 46.52 -18.49 31.73
C GLY A 620 46.03 -19.14 33.04
N PRO A 621 45.39 -20.34 33.02
CA PRO A 621 45.02 -21.18 31.86
C PRO A 621 43.50 -21.53 31.78
N VAL A 622 43.13 -22.58 31.04
CA VAL A 622 41.75 -22.98 30.64
C VAL A 622 41.33 -24.33 31.28
N GLN A 623 40.02 -24.54 31.51
CA GLN A 623 39.41 -25.89 31.51
C GLN A 623 37.96 -25.90 30.96
N ARG A 624 37.47 -27.08 30.54
CA ARG A 624 36.14 -27.31 29.91
C ARG A 624 35.45 -28.54 30.51
N HIS A 625 34.16 -28.42 30.87
CA HIS A 625 33.11 -29.45 30.82
C HIS A 625 31.75 -28.72 30.79
N GLY A 626 30.63 -29.25 30.27
CA GLY A 626 30.41 -30.46 29.48
C GLY A 626 29.12 -31.22 29.85
N ILE A 627 28.28 -31.53 28.84
CA ILE A 627 27.16 -32.52 28.83
C ILE A 627 25.75 -32.01 29.26
N SER A 628 24.72 -32.58 28.59
CA SER A 628 23.23 -32.56 28.70
C SER A 628 22.51 -31.88 29.90
N GLY A 629 21.23 -31.48 29.83
CA GLY A 629 20.13 -31.77 28.88
C GLY A 629 18.77 -31.29 29.46
N PRO A 630 17.63 -31.45 28.77
CA PRO A 630 16.41 -30.66 29.05
C PRO A 630 15.35 -31.36 29.92
N HIS A 631 14.62 -30.57 30.72
CA HIS A 631 13.17 -30.71 31.04
C HIS A 631 12.70 -29.58 31.99
N GLY A 632 11.38 -29.34 32.10
CA GLY A 632 10.76 -28.57 33.19
C GLY A 632 9.86 -27.41 32.75
N MET A 633 8.59 -27.45 33.17
CA MET A 633 7.62 -26.35 33.05
C MET A 633 7.40 -25.67 34.41
N CYS A 634 6.80 -24.48 34.39
CA CYS A 634 6.05 -23.84 35.48
C CYS A 634 6.75 -23.61 36.83
N CYS A 635 6.77 -22.34 37.25
CA CYS A 635 5.87 -21.94 38.33
C CYS A 635 5.53 -20.45 38.29
N SER A 636 4.49 -20.05 39.02
CA SER A 636 3.97 -18.68 39.08
C SER A 636 3.77 -18.24 40.53
N SER A 637 3.62 -16.92 40.71
CA SER A 637 3.25 -16.22 41.96
C SER A 637 4.29 -16.18 43.10
N CYS A 638 4.44 -14.99 43.68
CA CYS A 638 4.75 -14.79 45.09
C CYS A 638 4.07 -13.48 45.55
N SER A 639 3.58 -13.47 46.78
CA SER A 639 3.00 -12.30 47.49
C SER A 639 4.07 -11.25 47.81
N GLN A 640 3.82 -9.95 47.84
CA GLN A 640 2.86 -9.17 48.66
C GLN A 640 3.20 -9.21 50.16
N GLU A 641 3.69 -8.07 50.67
CA GLU A 641 3.88 -7.77 52.10
C GLU A 641 3.36 -6.34 52.38
N SER A 642 3.07 -6.04 53.65
CA SER A 642 2.33 -4.85 54.11
C SER A 642 3.10 -4.12 55.21
N LEU A 643 2.80 -2.84 55.46
CA LEU A 643 3.05 -2.15 56.75
C LEU A 643 2.19 -0.88 56.89
N ASP A 644 2.06 -0.36 58.12
CA ASP A 644 0.83 0.29 58.60
C ASP A 644 0.89 1.78 59.02
N ILE A 645 -0.26 2.45 58.81
CA ILE A 645 -1.03 3.34 59.72
C ILE A 645 -0.29 4.28 60.70
N VAL A 646 -0.62 5.59 60.63
CA VAL A 646 -0.98 6.45 61.80
C VAL A 646 -2.09 7.45 61.40
N HIS A 647 -2.95 7.86 62.36
CA HIS A 647 -4.11 8.75 62.19
C HIS A 647 -3.84 10.26 62.36
N GLY A 648 -4.75 11.09 61.82
CA GLY A 648 -5.04 12.44 62.29
C GLY A 648 -6.51 12.82 62.01
N ARG A 649 -7.26 13.29 63.01
CA ARG A 649 -8.68 13.73 62.88
C ARG A 649 -8.79 15.25 62.94
N GLY A 650 -9.78 15.81 62.23
CA GLY A 650 -10.20 17.21 62.37
C GLY A 650 -11.50 17.49 61.62
N SER A 651 -12.57 17.86 62.34
CA SER A 651 -13.92 18.06 61.80
C SER A 651 -14.57 19.28 62.43
N HIS A 652 -15.38 20.06 61.70
CA HIS A 652 -16.62 20.65 62.25
C HIS A 652 -17.57 21.30 61.21
N THR A 653 -18.85 21.30 61.58
CA THR A 653 -20.04 21.96 61.00
C THR A 653 -20.32 23.31 61.71
N LEU A 654 -21.17 24.24 61.25
CA LEU A 654 -22.10 24.38 60.09
C LEU A 654 -21.97 25.87 59.58
N CYS A 655 -22.89 26.65 58.99
CA CYS A 655 -24.34 26.59 58.74
C CYS A 655 -24.73 27.32 57.42
N SER A 656 -25.81 28.12 57.41
CA SER A 656 -26.39 28.87 56.29
C SER A 656 -26.97 30.21 56.78
N THR A 657 -27.07 31.26 55.94
CA THR A 657 -28.36 31.95 55.62
C THR A 657 -28.26 33.24 54.76
N ARG A 658 -29.19 33.34 53.78
CA ARG A 658 -29.93 34.51 53.24
C ARG A 658 -29.24 35.75 52.61
N ALA A 659 -29.93 36.29 51.59
CA ALA A 659 -29.79 37.62 50.95
C ALA A 659 -30.86 38.61 51.55
N PRO A 660 -31.21 39.84 51.03
CA PRO A 660 -31.13 40.36 49.65
C PRO A 660 -30.77 41.87 49.46
N GLY A 661 -30.81 42.39 48.21
CA GLY A 661 -31.33 43.76 47.94
C GLY A 661 -30.59 44.68 46.94
N GLY A 662 -31.25 45.00 45.80
CA GLY A 662 -31.10 46.26 45.04
C GLY A 662 -29.88 46.43 44.11
N GLN A 663 -29.90 47.23 43.03
CA GLN A 663 -30.99 47.96 42.34
C GLN A 663 -30.73 47.99 40.81
N SER A 664 -31.73 48.41 40.02
CA SER A 664 -31.67 48.74 38.58
C SER A 664 -32.25 50.17 38.38
N PRO A 665 -32.41 50.75 37.16
CA PRO A 665 -32.03 50.30 35.81
C PRO A 665 -31.34 51.40 34.94
N ARG A 666 -30.98 51.09 33.68
CA ARG A 666 -31.26 51.94 32.49
C ARG A 666 -30.92 51.25 31.15
N SER A 667 -31.66 51.64 30.12
CA SER A 667 -31.56 51.29 28.69
C SER A 667 -32.22 52.45 27.88
N PRO A 668 -32.27 52.46 26.54
CA PRO A 668 -31.66 51.58 25.52
C PRO A 668 -30.76 52.36 24.53
N GLY A 669 -30.29 51.72 23.45
CA GLY A 669 -29.60 52.39 22.34
C GLY A 669 -29.53 51.54 21.06
N THR A 670 -30.26 51.96 20.02
CA THR A 670 -30.30 51.34 18.69
C THR A 670 -29.36 52.01 17.69
N ALA A 671 -28.66 51.23 16.86
CA ALA A 671 -28.33 51.59 15.47
C ALA A 671 -27.84 50.33 14.71
N ALA A 672 -27.93 50.35 13.38
CA ALA A 672 -27.35 49.37 12.47
C ALA A 672 -26.45 50.08 11.44
N GLY A 673 -25.57 49.34 10.76
CA GLY A 673 -24.81 49.89 9.64
C GLY A 673 -23.73 48.96 9.08
N LEU A 674 -23.94 48.52 7.83
CA LEU A 674 -23.01 47.80 6.92
C LEU A 674 -22.61 46.38 7.36
#